data_AF-A0A8B6IP83-F1
#
_entry.id   AF-A0A8B6IP83-F1
#
_cell.length_a   1.000
_cell.length_b   1.000
_cell.length_c   1.000
_cell.angle_alpha   90.00
_cell.angle_beta   90.00
_cell.angle_gamma   90.00
#
_symmetry.space_group_name_H-M   'P 1'
#
loop_
_entity.id
_entity.type
_entity.pdbx_description
1 polymer ?
#
loop_
_entity_poly.entity_id
_entity_poly.type
_entity_poly.pdbx_seq_one_letter_code
_entity_poly.pdbx_strand_id
1 'polypeptide(L)'
;MSAIFIAVRRCRPQFLAGWLVSCGLLLLLLAPQAQAATRQVGIDIPVQWYADDSGQMTLDRFAALPADQLATTRQIPSFGYSRKTWWLRSELPGTWFAGEPRWMQLGPTFVDHLTIYYRPLGSDGPWTQRTFGDRDGARGSDLQYRERVLILPPPPTAAGYELVFRLQSTSTLILLASLSSAQAFIQRATADTAFWSFYFGLAAVASGVALWLALALRRRLLWGICLFSLNYPLVAALHGFPEWFFGHAALPFQDFMISSLSLFSYATALWLHSEIFDLKKNMPRLHQLLIAAVVLNLLLQVSIPLGFYGVAMQIEGVIFIIITPVLLFTSWWLWRKRAIDRNTLLLGLLPPFYVAAAVLVQLSIHGIIPFHMAVYSLWQYALIVHIITVLIIAILRVRAENRQLEHKQRLARELQIEREASFHQRQFMGMVAHEFRTPLAVIQAALENLRLSAASASQEARFDRIGRAATRLVQLTDNCLADARLASHDLHVDRQQTALLTVINMAASVVAISHDHYLNIRQHGAVDSPQLQADAGLLCIAIANLLDNAVKYSPPGEITIEIHADAGQTALHIRDYGPGLPDGQAELIFERYRRGEHTSPVPGGTGLGLYVARQIVQAHDGKLWLAEHGPNGCTFILTLPTVA
;
A
#
# COMPACT_ATOMS: atom_id res chain seq x y z
N MET A 1 1.53 12.08 -19.13
CA MET A 1 1.55 11.40 -17.82
C MET A 1 2.46 10.15 -17.77
N SER A 2 2.53 9.30 -18.81
CA SER A 2 3.41 8.12 -18.84
C SER A 2 4.93 8.45 -18.73
N ALA A 3 5.36 9.61 -19.26
CA ALA A 3 6.77 10.03 -19.23
C ALA A 3 7.27 10.41 -17.82
N ILE A 4 6.42 11.02 -16.98
CA ILE A 4 6.75 11.37 -15.59
C ILE A 4 6.94 10.10 -14.77
N PHE A 5 6.10 9.08 -14.99
CA PHE A 5 6.23 7.77 -14.34
C PHE A 5 7.53 7.04 -14.74
N ILE A 6 7.93 7.10 -16.01
CA ILE A 6 9.20 6.52 -16.47
C ILE A 6 10.39 7.28 -15.87
N ALA A 7 10.30 8.61 -15.74
CA ALA A 7 11.33 9.44 -15.11
C ALA A 7 11.47 9.13 -13.61
N VAL A 8 10.36 9.02 -12.88
CA VAL A 8 10.34 8.64 -11.45
C VAL A 8 10.86 7.21 -11.24
N ARG A 9 10.57 6.29 -12.18
CA ARG A 9 11.05 4.90 -12.16
C ARG A 9 12.57 4.78 -12.42
N ARG A 10 13.18 5.72 -13.15
CA ARG A 10 14.63 5.76 -13.44
C ARG A 10 15.44 6.62 -12.46
N CYS A 11 14.82 7.50 -11.70
CA CYS A 11 15.52 8.42 -10.80
C CYS A 11 16.10 7.67 -9.58
N ARG A 12 17.42 7.76 -9.37
CA ARG A 12 18.06 7.15 -8.19
C ARG A 12 17.53 7.81 -6.90
N PRO A 13 17.20 7.02 -5.88
CA PRO A 13 16.47 7.49 -4.69
C PRO A 13 17.24 8.50 -3.82
N GLN A 14 18.56 8.49 -3.88
CA GLN A 14 19.42 9.48 -3.22
C GLN A 14 19.28 10.87 -3.86
N PHE A 15 19.00 10.91 -5.17
CA PHE A 15 18.86 12.16 -5.92
C PHE A 15 17.52 12.84 -5.59
N LEU A 16 16.42 12.08 -5.53
CA LEU A 16 15.09 12.64 -5.23
C LEU A 16 14.92 13.01 -3.75
N ALA A 17 15.46 12.20 -2.82
CA ALA A 17 15.47 12.52 -1.40
C ALA A 17 16.41 13.71 -1.09
N GLY A 18 17.58 13.74 -1.73
CA GLY A 18 18.47 14.90 -1.69
C GLY A 18 17.80 16.15 -2.27
N TRP A 19 17.07 16.03 -3.38
CA TRP A 19 16.34 17.15 -3.98
C TRP A 19 15.19 17.66 -3.09
N LEU A 20 14.41 16.79 -2.46
CA LEU A 20 13.33 17.18 -1.54
C LEU A 20 13.84 17.80 -0.24
N VAL A 21 14.93 17.28 0.33
CA VAL A 21 15.61 17.88 1.50
C VAL A 21 16.22 19.22 1.11
N SER A 22 16.84 19.33 -0.07
CA SER A 22 17.35 20.58 -0.61
C SER A 22 16.24 21.59 -0.90
N CYS A 23 15.06 21.18 -1.37
CA CYS A 23 13.90 22.06 -1.55
C CYS A 23 13.29 22.53 -0.22
N GLY A 24 13.23 21.66 0.79
CA GLY A 24 12.80 22.03 2.15
C GLY A 24 13.79 22.97 2.83
N LEU A 25 15.11 22.75 2.65
CA LEU A 25 16.16 23.67 3.08
C LEU A 25 16.12 24.97 2.29
N LEU A 26 15.85 24.95 0.97
CA LEU A 26 15.65 26.14 0.15
C LEU A 26 14.44 26.94 0.62
N LEU A 27 13.33 26.30 0.97
CA LEU A 27 12.15 26.94 1.56
C LEU A 27 12.46 27.62 2.90
N LEU A 28 13.32 27.02 3.73
CA LEU A 28 13.79 27.60 5.00
C LEU A 28 14.82 28.71 4.79
N LEU A 29 15.65 28.62 3.74
CA LEU A 29 16.66 29.63 3.37
C LEU A 29 16.06 30.80 2.58
N LEU A 30 14.92 30.60 1.93
CA LEU A 30 14.10 31.63 1.26
C LEU A 30 13.16 32.35 2.23
N ALA A 31 13.18 32.01 3.52
CA ALA A 31 12.54 32.83 4.54
C ALA A 31 13.08 34.26 4.40
N PRO A 32 12.22 35.28 4.29
CA PRO A 32 12.64 36.62 3.90
C PRO A 32 13.68 37.14 4.89
N GLN A 33 14.93 37.26 4.43
CA GLN A 33 15.97 37.92 5.20
C GLN A 33 15.55 39.37 5.41
N ALA A 34 15.63 39.84 6.66
CA ALA A 34 15.31 41.20 7.04
C ALA A 34 16.16 42.17 6.21
N GLN A 35 15.54 42.83 5.23
CA GLN A 35 16.12 43.96 4.52
C GLN A 35 15.61 45.26 5.13
N ALA A 36 16.55 46.12 5.50
CA ALA A 36 16.42 47.27 6.39
C ALA A 36 15.61 48.48 5.85
N ALA A 37 14.63 48.29 4.96
CA ALA A 37 13.92 49.38 4.28
C ALA A 37 12.37 49.38 4.46
N THR A 38 11.82 48.42 5.21
CA THR A 38 10.37 48.39 5.49
C THR A 38 10.11 48.76 6.95
N ARG A 39 9.17 49.69 7.18
CA ARG A 39 8.71 50.08 8.53
C ARG A 39 7.32 49.53 8.78
N GLN A 40 7.13 48.83 9.90
CA GLN A 40 5.87 48.18 10.24
C GLN A 40 5.03 49.07 11.18
N VAL A 41 3.76 49.28 10.82
CA VAL A 41 2.77 49.92 11.69
C VAL A 41 2.55 49.08 12.95
N GLY A 42 2.61 49.74 14.10
CA GLY A 42 2.60 49.12 15.41
C GLY A 42 4.00 48.88 15.97
N ILE A 43 5.01 48.52 15.16
CA ILE A 43 6.38 48.24 15.67
C ILE A 43 7.27 49.47 15.50
N ASP A 44 7.55 49.85 14.26
CA ASP A 44 8.40 50.99 13.90
C ASP A 44 7.61 52.31 13.89
N ILE A 45 6.30 52.21 13.63
CA ILE A 45 5.37 53.34 13.55
C ILE A 45 4.37 53.19 14.70
N PRO A 46 4.53 53.95 15.80
CA PRO A 46 3.66 53.84 16.97
C PRO A 46 2.19 54.09 16.61
N VAL A 47 1.30 53.39 17.30
CA VAL A 47 -0.14 53.50 17.07
C VAL A 47 -0.84 53.82 18.38
N GLN A 48 -1.70 54.82 18.32
CA GLN A 48 -2.70 55.12 19.34
C GLN A 48 -4.05 54.60 18.88
N TRP A 49 -4.86 54.04 19.77
CA TRP A 49 -6.14 53.45 19.37
C TRP A 49 -7.26 53.70 20.39
N TYR A 50 -8.49 53.63 19.88
CA TYR A 50 -9.73 53.73 20.63
C TYR A 50 -10.72 52.66 20.13
N ALA A 51 -11.39 51.98 21.06
CA ALA A 51 -12.46 51.03 20.76
C ALA A 51 -13.82 51.74 20.86
N ASP A 52 -14.51 51.86 19.73
CA ASP A 52 -15.86 52.41 19.66
C ASP A 52 -16.90 51.28 19.77
N ASP A 53 -17.46 51.17 20.97
CA ASP A 53 -18.51 50.21 21.31
C ASP A 53 -19.88 50.62 20.76
N SER A 54 -20.08 51.92 20.53
CA SER A 54 -21.36 52.48 20.06
C SER A 54 -21.53 52.42 18.55
N GLY A 55 -20.43 52.36 17.80
CA GLY A 55 -20.39 52.49 16.35
C GLY A 55 -20.72 53.89 15.84
N GLN A 56 -20.87 54.89 16.72
CA GLN A 56 -21.25 56.26 16.40
C GLN A 56 -20.06 57.22 16.35
N MET A 57 -18.84 56.74 16.59
CA MET A 57 -17.64 57.58 16.51
C MET A 57 -17.44 58.07 15.08
N THR A 58 -17.16 59.37 14.93
CA THR A 58 -16.83 59.99 13.64
C THR A 58 -15.35 60.33 13.60
N LEU A 59 -14.82 60.52 12.39
CA LEU A 59 -13.42 60.88 12.17
C LEU A 59 -13.04 62.15 12.94
N ASP A 60 -13.86 63.20 12.86
CA ASP A 60 -13.57 64.49 13.51
C ASP A 60 -13.59 64.36 15.04
N ARG A 61 -14.52 63.59 15.60
CA ARG A 61 -14.58 63.32 17.04
C ARG A 61 -13.35 62.54 17.50
N PHE A 62 -12.97 61.50 16.76
CA PHE A 62 -11.79 60.70 17.08
C PHE A 62 -10.49 61.51 16.97
N ALA A 63 -10.33 62.30 15.91
CA ALA A 63 -9.16 63.16 15.70
C ALA A 63 -9.01 64.22 16.81
N ALA A 64 -10.12 64.70 17.36
CA ALA A 64 -10.15 65.64 18.48
C ALA A 64 -9.94 65.00 19.87
N LEU A 65 -9.89 63.66 19.98
CA LEU A 65 -9.67 63.01 21.27
C LEU A 65 -8.28 63.35 21.83
N PRO A 66 -8.21 63.72 23.12
CA PRO A 66 -6.93 63.97 23.76
C PRO A 66 -6.15 62.65 23.92
N ALA A 67 -4.82 62.73 23.86
CA ALA A 67 -3.95 61.56 23.78
C ALA A 67 -4.00 60.65 25.03
N ASP A 68 -4.44 61.18 26.17
CA ASP A 68 -4.65 60.44 27.42
C ASP A 68 -5.83 59.47 27.36
N GLN A 69 -6.80 59.69 26.46
CA GLN A 69 -7.93 58.79 26.22
C GLN A 69 -7.62 57.68 25.19
N LEU A 70 -6.41 57.69 24.60
CA LEU A 70 -6.00 56.73 23.59
C LEU A 70 -5.00 55.73 24.17
N ALA A 71 -5.26 54.45 23.96
CA ALA A 71 -4.31 53.41 24.31
C ALA A 71 -3.17 53.40 23.27
N THR A 72 -1.91 53.38 23.72
CA THR A 72 -0.75 53.32 22.83
C THR A 72 -0.20 51.91 22.76
N THR A 73 0.09 51.42 21.56
CA THR A 73 0.77 50.13 21.34
C THR A 73 2.05 50.31 20.53
N ARG A 74 3.07 49.51 20.90
CA ARG A 74 4.32 49.32 20.14
C ARG A 74 4.44 47.89 19.60
N GLN A 75 3.29 47.27 19.36
CA GLN A 75 3.17 45.96 18.73
C GLN A 75 2.15 46.06 17.59
N ILE A 76 2.18 45.07 16.71
CA ILE A 76 1.19 44.95 15.62
C ILE A 76 -0.23 44.95 16.23
N PRO A 77 -1.11 45.88 15.83
CA PRO A 77 -2.46 45.96 16.39
C PRO A 77 -3.25 44.69 16.07
N SER A 78 -3.69 43.99 17.11
CA SER A 78 -4.51 42.78 17.03
C SER A 78 -5.59 42.85 18.11
N PHE A 79 -6.86 42.74 17.70
CA PHE A 79 -8.03 42.94 18.57
C PHE A 79 -8.95 41.72 18.61
N GLY A 80 -8.46 40.57 18.13
CA GLY A 80 -9.20 39.32 18.13
C GLY A 80 -10.47 39.35 17.29
N TYR A 81 -11.45 38.53 17.67
CA TYR A 81 -12.78 38.52 17.08
C TYR A 81 -13.68 39.50 17.84
N SER A 82 -13.95 40.66 17.24
CA SER A 82 -14.78 41.71 17.85
C SER A 82 -15.60 42.44 16.79
N ARG A 83 -16.87 42.73 17.10
CA ARG A 83 -17.75 43.52 16.23
C ARG A 83 -17.62 45.03 16.43
N LYS A 84 -16.82 45.45 17.42
CA LYS A 84 -16.57 46.86 17.74
C LYS A 84 -15.85 47.55 16.58
N THR A 85 -16.04 48.87 16.44
CA THR A 85 -15.27 49.66 15.48
C THR A 85 -13.99 50.14 16.15
N TRP A 86 -12.84 49.92 15.53
CA TRP A 86 -11.54 50.34 16.06
C TRP A 86 -10.99 51.50 15.27
N TRP A 87 -10.63 52.57 15.99
CA TRP A 87 -10.04 53.76 15.44
C TRP A 87 -8.58 53.85 15.87
N LEU A 88 -7.66 53.96 14.92
CA LEU A 88 -6.23 53.98 15.17
C LEU A 88 -5.64 55.26 14.58
N ARG A 89 -4.83 56.00 15.33
CA ARG A 89 -4.06 57.17 14.87
C ARG A 89 -2.59 56.84 14.83
N SER A 90 -1.91 57.30 13.79
CA SER A 90 -0.46 57.21 13.65
C SER A 90 0.08 58.39 12.86
N GLU A 91 1.37 58.66 13.01
CA GLU A 91 2.07 59.76 12.33
C GLU A 91 3.25 59.21 11.53
N LEU A 92 3.41 59.69 10.29
CA LEU A 92 4.54 59.36 9.44
C LEU A 92 5.43 60.59 9.29
N PRO A 93 6.64 60.60 9.88
CA PRO A 93 7.59 61.70 9.72
C PRO A 93 7.93 62.01 8.26
N GLY A 94 7.98 63.29 7.89
CA GLY A 94 8.32 63.69 6.52
C GLY A 94 9.71 63.26 6.07
N THR A 95 10.65 63.12 7.01
CA THR A 95 12.02 62.60 6.76
C THR A 95 12.04 61.20 6.16
N TRP A 96 10.96 60.43 6.33
CA TRP A 96 10.85 59.07 5.81
C TRP A 96 10.60 59.00 4.31
N PHE A 97 10.06 60.06 3.72
CA PHE A 97 9.71 60.13 2.30
C PHE A 97 10.90 60.57 1.43
N ALA A 98 11.82 61.38 1.97
CA ALA A 98 13.00 61.86 1.24
C ALA A 98 12.68 62.44 -0.16
N GLY A 99 11.54 63.11 -0.31
CA GLY A 99 11.07 63.67 -1.58
C GLY A 99 10.43 62.68 -2.56
N GLU A 100 10.33 61.40 -2.19
CA GLU A 100 9.76 60.33 -3.01
C GLU A 100 8.46 59.78 -2.42
N PRO A 101 7.59 59.16 -3.23
CA PRO A 101 6.43 58.44 -2.72
C PRO A 101 6.84 57.25 -1.85
N ARG A 102 5.94 56.85 -0.94
CA ARG A 102 6.06 55.64 -0.13
C ARG A 102 4.86 54.75 -0.32
N TRP A 103 5.10 53.45 -0.39
CA TRP A 103 4.08 52.45 -0.65
C TRP A 103 3.72 51.78 0.67
N MET A 104 2.45 51.89 1.05
CA MET A 104 1.90 51.26 2.23
C MET A 104 1.14 50.01 1.81
N GLN A 105 1.72 48.85 2.09
CA GLN A 105 1.09 47.54 1.92
C GLN A 105 0.18 47.27 3.12
N LEU A 106 -1.05 46.83 2.85
CA LEU A 106 -2.10 46.62 3.84
C LEU A 106 -2.59 45.17 3.79
N GLY A 107 -2.69 44.56 4.97
CA GLY A 107 -3.30 43.26 5.19
C GLY A 107 -3.87 43.14 6.61
N PRO A 108 -4.45 41.98 6.95
CA PRO A 108 -4.74 40.87 6.05
C PRO A 108 -5.88 41.19 5.07
N THR A 109 -6.10 40.35 4.06
CA THR A 109 -7.04 40.60 2.95
C THR A 109 -8.51 40.43 3.32
N PHE A 110 -8.81 39.97 4.53
CA PHE A 110 -10.15 39.56 4.99
C PHE A 110 -10.79 40.51 6.02
N VAL A 111 -10.26 41.72 6.18
CA VAL A 111 -10.87 42.73 7.07
C VAL A 111 -12.08 43.35 6.36
N ASP A 112 -13.30 43.16 6.88
CA ASP A 112 -14.56 43.59 6.22
C ASP A 112 -14.57 45.06 5.80
N HIS A 113 -14.18 45.94 6.71
CA HIS A 113 -14.15 47.38 6.50
C HIS A 113 -12.82 47.93 7.01
N LEU A 114 -12.03 48.48 6.09
CA LEU A 114 -10.75 49.14 6.38
C LEU A 114 -10.73 50.46 5.63
N THR A 115 -10.85 51.56 6.36
CA THR A 115 -10.74 52.91 5.79
C THR A 115 -9.50 53.61 6.35
N ILE A 116 -8.72 54.21 5.46
CA ILE A 116 -7.56 55.04 5.82
C ILE A 116 -7.90 56.47 5.45
N TYR A 117 -7.74 57.35 6.44
CA TYR A 117 -7.78 58.78 6.29
C TYR A 117 -6.36 59.30 6.46
N TYR A 118 -5.89 60.17 5.56
CA TYR A 118 -4.60 60.82 5.72
C TYR A 118 -4.62 62.27 5.27
N ARG A 119 -3.79 63.10 5.91
CA ARG A 119 -3.56 64.52 5.57
C ARG A 119 -2.18 64.96 6.04
N PRO A 120 -1.61 66.06 5.50
CA PRO A 120 -0.33 66.58 5.99
C PRO A 120 -0.40 66.89 7.49
N LEU A 121 0.63 66.50 8.24
CA LEU A 121 0.67 66.68 9.69
C LEU A 121 0.61 68.18 10.04
N GLY A 122 -0.32 68.55 10.94
CA GLY A 122 -0.57 69.94 11.33
C GLY A 122 -1.40 70.76 10.33
N SER A 123 -2.01 70.13 9.32
CA SER A 123 -2.92 70.79 8.38
C SER A 123 -4.39 70.69 8.82
N ASP A 124 -5.11 71.81 8.74
CA ASP A 124 -6.58 71.85 8.86
C ASP A 124 -7.30 71.51 7.54
N GLY A 125 -6.56 71.05 6.53
CA GLY A 125 -7.10 70.62 5.25
C GLY A 125 -7.99 69.37 5.36
N PRO A 126 -8.82 69.10 4.33
CA PRO A 126 -9.70 67.94 4.32
C PRO A 126 -8.90 66.62 4.33
N TRP A 127 -9.46 65.61 5.00
CA TRP A 127 -8.90 64.26 5.00
C TRP A 127 -9.03 63.62 3.62
N THR A 128 -7.95 63.02 3.13
CA THR A 128 -8.04 62.12 1.98
C THR A 128 -8.45 60.74 2.46
N GLN A 129 -9.56 60.22 1.92
CA GLN A 129 -10.13 58.93 2.29
C GLN A 129 -9.82 57.85 1.24
N ARG A 130 -9.44 56.66 1.69
CA ARG A 130 -9.29 55.45 0.89
C ARG A 130 -9.87 54.22 1.61
N THR A 131 -10.62 53.40 0.91
CA THR A 131 -11.32 52.20 1.44
C THR A 131 -10.77 50.92 0.81
N PHE A 132 -10.51 49.92 1.65
CA PHE A 132 -9.80 48.70 1.31
C PHE A 132 -10.47 47.41 1.79
N GLY A 133 -11.47 47.49 2.67
CA GLY A 133 -12.02 46.34 3.37
C GLY A 133 -12.80 45.41 2.47
N ASP A 134 -12.81 44.11 2.79
CA ASP A 134 -13.25 43.02 1.93
C ASP A 134 -14.79 42.95 1.67
N ARG A 135 -15.55 43.85 2.31
CA ARG A 135 -16.98 44.12 2.06
C ARG A 135 -17.28 45.55 1.58
N ASP A 136 -16.26 46.40 1.41
CA ASP A 136 -16.45 47.75 0.87
C ASP A 136 -16.70 47.71 -0.65
N GLY A 137 -17.68 48.48 -1.15
CA GLY A 137 -18.05 48.50 -2.57
C GLY A 137 -17.15 49.37 -3.47
N ALA A 138 -16.46 50.36 -2.90
CA ALA A 138 -15.53 51.26 -3.60
C ALA A 138 -14.07 50.97 -3.17
N ARG A 139 -13.57 49.76 -3.48
CA ARG A 139 -12.18 49.40 -3.19
C ARG A 139 -11.23 50.05 -4.17
N GLY A 140 -10.35 50.91 -3.69
CA GLY A 140 -9.24 51.43 -4.46
C GLY A 140 -7.93 50.85 -3.96
N SER A 141 -7.24 50.03 -4.77
CA SER A 141 -5.81 49.73 -4.58
C SER A 141 -5.06 50.45 -5.68
N ASP A 142 -3.99 51.16 -5.35
CA ASP A 142 -3.22 51.92 -6.34
C ASP A 142 -2.39 50.99 -7.24
N LEU A 143 -2.20 49.73 -6.82
CA LEU A 143 -1.54 48.68 -7.58
C LEU A 143 -2.41 47.43 -7.69
N GLN A 144 -2.29 46.74 -8.82
CA GLN A 144 -2.82 45.38 -9.01
C GLN A 144 -1.85 44.37 -8.39
N TYR A 145 -2.05 44.09 -7.11
CA TYR A 145 -1.30 43.10 -6.34
C TYR A 145 -2.27 42.33 -5.43
N ARG A 146 -1.88 41.12 -4.98
CA ARG A 146 -2.72 40.25 -4.15
C ARG A 146 -3.11 40.86 -2.79
N GLU A 147 -2.28 41.76 -2.27
CA GLU A 147 -2.55 42.57 -1.09
C GLU A 147 -2.76 44.02 -1.51
N ARG A 148 -3.43 44.80 -0.65
CA ARG A 148 -3.78 46.18 -0.97
C ARG A 148 -2.59 47.09 -0.80
N VAL A 149 -2.42 48.05 -1.71
CA VAL A 149 -1.34 49.02 -1.65
C VAL A 149 -1.89 50.43 -1.80
N LEU A 150 -1.49 51.30 -0.87
CA LEU A 150 -1.70 52.74 -0.92
C LEU A 150 -0.38 53.43 -1.24
N ILE A 151 -0.33 54.23 -2.30
CA ILE A 151 0.81 55.08 -2.65
C ILE A 151 0.60 56.45 -2.02
N LEU A 152 1.40 56.74 -1.00
CA LEU A 152 1.44 58.05 -0.37
C LEU A 152 2.43 58.94 -1.13
N PRO A 153 1.99 60.08 -1.71
CA PRO A 153 2.90 61.03 -2.33
C PRO A 153 3.81 61.67 -1.28
N PRO A 154 4.97 62.24 -1.65
CA PRO A 154 5.79 62.98 -0.71
C PRO A 154 4.99 64.09 -0.03
N PRO A 155 5.06 64.25 1.30
CA PRO A 155 4.25 65.21 2.02
C PRO A 155 4.62 66.63 1.59
N PRO A 156 3.64 67.54 1.47
CA PRO A 156 3.90 68.93 1.12
C PRO A 156 4.62 69.69 2.25
N THR A 157 4.57 69.18 3.48
CA THR A 157 5.24 69.75 4.65
C THR A 157 6.35 68.81 5.14
N ALA A 158 7.41 69.36 5.73
CA ALA A 158 8.49 68.58 6.32
C ALA A 158 8.04 67.75 7.55
N ALA A 159 6.89 68.10 8.13
CA ALA A 159 6.30 67.42 9.28
C ALA A 159 5.86 65.98 8.95
N GLY A 160 5.31 65.75 7.75
CA GLY A 160 4.88 64.43 7.29
C GLY A 160 3.36 64.27 7.17
N TYR A 161 2.83 63.09 7.50
CA TYR A 161 1.40 62.78 7.44
C TYR A 161 0.83 62.39 8.81
N GLU A 162 -0.40 62.81 9.07
CA GLU A 162 -1.28 62.23 10.08
C GLU A 162 -2.16 61.17 9.41
N LEU A 163 -2.27 59.97 9.99
CA LEU A 163 -3.12 58.89 9.50
C LEU A 163 -4.10 58.43 10.56
N VAL A 164 -5.32 58.15 10.12
CA VAL A 164 -6.35 57.49 10.91
C VAL A 164 -6.84 56.25 10.17
N PHE A 165 -6.82 55.11 10.84
CA PHE A 165 -7.40 53.85 10.36
C PHE A 165 -8.71 53.60 11.08
N ARG A 166 -9.76 53.26 10.33
CA ARG A 166 -11.04 52.76 10.85
C ARG A 166 -11.18 51.31 10.43
N LEU A 167 -11.27 50.41 11.41
CA LEU A 167 -11.39 48.97 11.19
C LEU A 167 -12.68 48.42 11.81
N GLN A 168 -13.36 47.57 11.05
CA GLN A 168 -14.50 46.79 11.54
C GLN A 168 -14.57 45.49 10.74
N SER A 169 -14.75 44.34 11.40
CA SER A 169 -14.80 43.05 10.71
C SER A 169 -15.63 42.03 11.51
N THR A 170 -16.18 41.05 10.80
CA THR A 170 -16.77 39.84 11.40
C THR A 170 -15.75 38.72 11.60
N SER A 171 -14.57 38.87 10.98
CA SER A 171 -13.40 38.01 11.07
C SER A 171 -12.40 38.53 12.11
N THR A 172 -11.19 38.01 12.09
CA THR A 172 -10.13 38.48 13.00
C THR A 172 -9.69 39.91 12.65
N LEU A 173 -9.68 40.80 13.63
CA LEU A 173 -9.19 42.17 13.48
C LEU A 173 -7.69 42.26 13.79
N ILE A 174 -6.87 42.28 12.75
CA ILE A 174 -5.42 42.57 12.81
C ILE A 174 -5.12 43.66 11.78
N LEU A 175 -4.26 44.63 12.12
CA LEU A 175 -3.75 45.60 11.15
C LEU A 175 -2.29 45.29 10.80
N LEU A 176 -2.08 44.75 9.60
CA LEU A 176 -0.75 44.53 9.02
C LEU A 176 -0.48 45.60 7.98
N ALA A 177 0.03 46.73 8.41
CA ALA A 177 0.43 47.80 7.52
C ALA A 177 1.95 47.99 7.53
N SER A 178 2.57 48.04 6.35
CA SER A 178 4.01 48.22 6.23
C SER A 178 4.34 49.26 5.17
N LEU A 179 5.24 50.19 5.50
CA LEU A 179 5.64 51.32 4.66
C LEU A 179 7.04 51.07 4.11
N SER A 180 7.20 51.17 2.79
CA SER A 180 8.49 50.98 2.12
C SER A 180 8.65 51.88 0.90
N SER A 181 9.85 51.93 0.33
CA SER A 181 10.08 52.51 -0.99
C SER A 181 9.54 51.56 -2.08
N ALA A 182 9.27 52.09 -3.28
CA ALA A 182 8.81 51.29 -4.41
C ALA A 182 9.77 50.12 -4.73
N GLN A 183 11.09 50.37 -4.69
CA GLN A 183 12.09 49.34 -4.96
C GLN A 183 12.09 48.24 -3.89
N ALA A 184 12.04 48.60 -2.61
CA ALA A 184 11.99 47.64 -1.51
C ALA A 184 10.69 46.82 -1.55
N PHE A 185 9.56 47.46 -1.86
CA PHE A 185 8.29 46.77 -2.06
C PHE A 185 8.38 45.75 -3.19
N ILE A 186 8.85 46.14 -4.39
CA ILE A 186 8.90 45.24 -5.55
C ILE A 186 9.81 44.04 -5.26
N GLN A 187 10.98 44.26 -4.64
CA GLN A 187 11.91 43.18 -4.28
C GLN A 187 11.25 42.19 -3.30
N ARG A 188 10.62 42.69 -2.24
CA ARG A 188 9.92 41.86 -1.26
C ARG A 188 8.72 41.14 -1.87
N ALA A 189 7.87 41.84 -2.59
CA ALA A 189 6.70 41.27 -3.25
C ALA A 189 7.08 40.18 -4.25
N THR A 190 8.18 40.36 -4.98
CA THR A 190 8.72 39.33 -5.89
C THR A 190 9.18 38.10 -5.12
N ALA A 191 9.94 38.27 -4.03
CA ALA A 191 10.40 37.15 -3.19
C ALA A 191 9.23 36.41 -2.52
N ASP A 192 8.29 37.14 -1.92
CA ASP A 192 7.09 36.59 -1.29
C ASP A 192 6.22 35.84 -2.31
N THR A 193 6.02 36.40 -3.50
CA THR A 193 5.24 35.76 -4.57
C THR A 193 5.94 34.52 -5.10
N ALA A 194 7.26 34.53 -5.25
CA ALA A 194 8.04 33.36 -5.66
C ALA A 194 7.96 32.23 -4.62
N PHE A 195 8.09 32.57 -3.33
CA PHE A 195 7.93 31.61 -2.23
C PHE A 195 6.55 30.96 -2.26
N TRP A 196 5.48 31.76 -2.31
CA TRP A 196 4.11 31.23 -2.31
C TRP A 196 3.79 30.43 -3.58
N SER A 197 4.29 30.87 -4.74
CA SER A 197 4.14 30.12 -6.00
C SER A 197 4.80 28.74 -5.91
N PHE A 198 6.01 28.66 -5.36
CA PHE A 198 6.70 27.39 -5.14
C PHE A 198 5.96 26.51 -4.11
N TYR A 199 5.53 27.10 -2.99
CA TYR A 199 4.74 26.42 -1.95
C TYR A 199 3.47 25.79 -2.53
N PHE A 200 2.66 26.55 -3.27
CA PHE A 200 1.41 26.04 -3.85
C PHE A 200 1.64 25.04 -4.98
N GLY A 201 2.69 25.22 -5.79
CA GLY A 201 3.08 24.24 -6.80
C GLY A 201 3.41 22.87 -6.17
N LEU A 202 4.20 22.87 -5.10
CA LEU A 202 4.55 21.66 -4.36
C LEU A 202 3.34 21.05 -3.63
N ALA A 203 2.50 21.89 -3.03
CA ALA A 203 1.26 21.49 -2.38
C ALA A 203 0.27 20.84 -3.35
N ALA A 204 0.13 21.37 -4.57
CA ALA A 204 -0.74 20.80 -5.60
C ALA A 204 -0.27 19.41 -6.04
N VAL A 205 1.04 19.23 -6.25
CA VAL A 205 1.63 17.92 -6.56
C VAL A 205 1.40 16.93 -5.42
N ALA A 206 1.67 17.34 -4.18
CA ALA A 206 1.47 16.48 -3.00
C ALA A 206 0.00 16.08 -2.82
N SER A 207 -0.93 17.03 -3.00
CA SER A 207 -2.37 16.79 -2.92
C SER A 207 -2.84 15.82 -4.01
N GLY A 208 -2.38 16.00 -5.24
CA GLY A 208 -2.69 15.09 -6.35
C GLY A 208 -2.17 13.66 -6.11
N VAL A 209 -0.95 13.53 -5.58
CA VAL A 209 -0.38 12.23 -5.18
C VAL A 209 -1.18 11.60 -4.04
N ALA A 210 -1.55 12.36 -3.01
CA ALA A 210 -2.37 11.89 -1.90
C ALA A 210 -3.74 11.38 -2.38
N LEU A 211 -4.42 12.13 -3.23
CA LEU A 211 -5.71 11.75 -3.81
C LEU A 211 -5.59 10.48 -4.66
N TRP A 212 -4.57 10.40 -5.53
CA TRP A 212 -4.34 9.21 -6.35
C TRP A 212 -4.10 7.97 -5.47
N LEU A 213 -3.25 8.08 -4.45
CA LEU A 213 -3.00 6.99 -3.50
C LEU A 213 -4.29 6.58 -2.77
N ALA A 214 -5.11 7.54 -2.34
CA ALA A 214 -6.37 7.28 -1.66
C ALA A 214 -7.36 6.52 -2.56
N LEU A 215 -7.47 6.91 -3.83
CA LEU A 215 -8.32 6.25 -4.83
C LEU A 215 -7.81 4.85 -5.19
N ALA A 216 -6.50 4.71 -5.43
CA ALA A 216 -5.89 3.45 -5.86
C ALA A 216 -5.90 2.39 -4.75
N LEU A 217 -5.63 2.80 -3.50
CA LEU A 217 -5.44 1.87 -2.38
C LEU A 217 -6.65 1.75 -1.47
N ARG A 218 -7.61 2.68 -1.56
CA ARG A 218 -8.85 2.70 -0.77
C ARG A 218 -8.63 2.53 0.74
N ARG A 219 -7.50 3.04 1.26
CA ARG A 219 -7.18 3.01 2.70
C ARG A 219 -7.63 4.29 3.39
N ARG A 220 -8.24 4.16 4.57
CA ARG A 220 -8.75 5.29 5.37
C ARG A 220 -7.69 6.35 5.69
N LEU A 221 -6.49 5.94 6.08
CA LEU A 221 -5.36 6.84 6.34
C LEU A 221 -5.06 7.78 5.16
N LEU A 222 -5.14 7.29 3.92
CA LEU A 222 -4.82 8.09 2.73
C LEU A 222 -5.91 9.12 2.45
N TRP A 223 -7.17 8.82 2.78
CA TRP A 223 -8.24 9.80 2.79
C TRP A 223 -8.02 10.87 3.85
N GLY A 224 -7.57 10.51 5.05
CA GLY A 224 -7.19 11.47 6.08
C GLY A 224 -6.09 12.44 5.62
N ILE A 225 -5.06 11.93 4.95
CA ILE A 225 -3.98 12.74 4.35
C ILE A 225 -4.51 13.65 3.24
N CYS A 226 -5.36 13.12 2.36
CA CYS A 226 -5.97 13.88 1.28
C CYS A 226 -6.85 15.02 1.81
N LEU A 227 -7.67 14.75 2.83
CA LEU A 227 -8.53 15.76 3.44
C LEU A 227 -7.72 16.83 4.18
N PHE A 228 -6.63 16.45 4.86
CA PHE A 228 -5.75 17.42 5.51
C PHE A 228 -5.08 18.38 4.53
N SER A 229 -4.95 17.99 3.25
CA SER A 229 -4.46 18.87 2.17
C SER A 229 -5.43 20.01 1.81
N LEU A 230 -6.68 19.99 2.28
CA LEU A 230 -7.62 21.12 2.14
C LEU A 230 -7.17 22.38 2.92
N ASN A 231 -6.13 22.26 3.74
CA ASN A 231 -5.45 23.40 4.33
C ASN A 231 -4.69 24.27 3.30
N TYR A 232 -4.22 23.74 2.17
CA TYR A 232 -3.48 24.57 1.20
C TYR A 232 -4.37 25.62 0.52
N PRO A 233 -5.60 25.29 0.07
CA PRO A 233 -6.56 26.30 -0.38
C PRO A 233 -6.90 27.35 0.70
N LEU A 234 -6.92 26.98 1.98
CA LEU A 234 -7.10 27.95 3.08
C LEU A 234 -5.94 28.96 3.12
N VAL A 235 -4.69 28.47 3.05
CA VAL A 235 -3.51 29.35 2.98
C VAL A 235 -3.59 30.27 1.76
N ALA A 236 -4.00 29.75 0.60
CA ALA A 236 -4.17 30.56 -0.61
C ALA A 236 -5.20 31.68 -0.42
N ALA A 237 -6.33 31.37 0.22
CA ALA A 237 -7.38 32.35 0.49
C ALA A 237 -6.92 33.44 1.48
N LEU A 238 -6.21 33.07 2.55
CA LEU A 238 -5.65 34.02 3.52
C LEU A 238 -4.63 34.99 2.92
N HIS A 239 -3.96 34.60 1.83
CA HIS A 239 -2.97 35.42 1.12
C HIS A 239 -3.54 36.16 -0.12
N GLY A 240 -4.85 36.09 -0.35
CA GLY A 240 -5.55 36.85 -1.40
C GLY A 240 -5.43 36.26 -2.82
N PHE A 241 -4.98 35.01 -2.98
CA PHE A 241 -4.79 34.41 -4.30
C PHE A 241 -6.09 34.21 -5.09
N PRO A 242 -7.21 33.76 -4.50
CA PRO A 242 -8.47 33.60 -5.23
C PRO A 242 -8.95 34.90 -5.89
N GLU A 243 -9.02 36.01 -5.14
CA GLU A 243 -9.36 37.31 -5.72
C GLU A 243 -8.36 37.73 -6.80
N TRP A 244 -7.06 37.54 -6.57
CA TRP A 244 -6.04 37.99 -7.50
C TRP A 244 -6.11 37.29 -8.87
N PHE A 245 -6.41 35.98 -8.90
CA PHE A 245 -6.52 35.22 -10.15
C PHE A 245 -7.87 35.34 -10.85
N PHE A 246 -8.96 35.39 -10.08
CA PHE A 246 -10.32 35.31 -10.62
C PHE A 246 -11.08 36.65 -10.57
N GLY A 247 -10.43 37.70 -10.07
CA GLY A 247 -10.99 39.03 -9.93
C GLY A 247 -11.98 39.15 -8.77
N HIS A 248 -12.60 40.33 -8.67
CA HIS A 248 -13.47 40.69 -7.53
C HIS A 248 -14.70 39.79 -7.37
N ALA A 249 -15.17 39.11 -8.43
CA ALA A 249 -16.29 38.18 -8.32
C ALA A 249 -15.98 36.98 -7.39
N ALA A 250 -14.72 36.66 -7.17
CA ALA A 250 -14.30 35.58 -6.29
C ALA A 250 -14.23 35.98 -4.80
N LEU A 251 -14.46 37.24 -4.45
CA LEU A 251 -14.37 37.73 -3.07
C LEU A 251 -15.31 37.03 -2.08
N PRO A 252 -16.63 36.90 -2.35
CA PRO A 252 -17.52 36.18 -1.43
C PRO A 252 -17.12 34.72 -1.26
N PHE A 253 -16.57 34.12 -2.33
CA PHE A 253 -16.05 32.76 -2.29
C PHE A 253 -14.78 32.66 -1.45
N GLN A 254 -13.86 33.63 -1.55
CA GLN A 254 -12.65 33.70 -0.72
C GLN A 254 -12.99 33.83 0.77
N ASP A 255 -13.91 34.72 1.13
CA ASP A 255 -14.37 34.91 2.53
C ASP A 255 -14.98 33.60 3.08
N PHE A 256 -15.85 32.96 2.29
CA PHE A 256 -16.42 31.66 2.65
C PHE A 256 -15.34 30.56 2.78
N MET A 257 -14.35 30.52 1.88
CA MET A 257 -13.23 29.58 1.96
C MET A 257 -12.44 29.77 3.25
N ILE A 258 -12.11 31.01 3.64
CA ILE A 258 -11.37 31.28 4.87
C ILE A 258 -12.13 30.75 6.07
N SER A 259 -13.41 31.12 6.19
CA SER A 259 -14.25 30.73 7.32
C SER A 259 -14.47 29.22 7.39
N SER A 260 -14.86 28.60 6.28
CA SER A 260 -15.22 27.17 6.23
C SER A 260 -14.01 26.25 6.34
N LEU A 261 -12.94 26.54 5.60
CA LEU A 261 -11.72 25.71 5.65
C LEU A 261 -10.96 25.84 6.96
N SER A 262 -11.08 26.97 7.68
CA SER A 262 -10.51 27.09 9.04
C SER A 262 -11.20 26.16 10.02
N LEU A 263 -12.53 26.04 10.00
CA LEU A 263 -13.24 25.07 10.84
C LEU A 263 -13.00 23.62 10.34
N PHE A 264 -12.89 23.43 9.02
CA PHE A 264 -12.64 22.10 8.46
C PHE A 264 -11.22 21.59 8.78
N SER A 265 -10.22 22.46 8.80
CA SER A 265 -8.83 22.10 9.06
C SER A 265 -8.67 21.42 10.42
N TYR A 266 -9.35 21.94 11.43
CA TYR A 266 -9.42 21.38 12.77
C TYR A 266 -9.97 19.95 12.79
N ALA A 267 -11.12 19.72 12.16
CA ALA A 267 -11.69 18.38 11.99
C ALA A 267 -10.72 17.40 11.30
N THR A 268 -10.07 17.84 10.22
CA THR A 268 -9.13 16.99 9.48
C THR A 268 -7.88 16.62 10.29
N ALA A 269 -7.39 17.51 11.16
CA ALA A 269 -6.24 17.24 12.01
C ALA A 269 -6.56 16.12 13.03
N LEU A 270 -7.72 16.22 13.69
CA LEU A 270 -8.18 15.22 14.67
C LEU A 270 -8.44 13.86 14.02
N TRP A 271 -9.08 13.86 12.84
CA TRP A 271 -9.32 12.63 12.10
C TRP A 271 -7.99 11.99 11.64
N LEU A 272 -7.08 12.77 11.06
CA LEU A 272 -5.78 12.28 10.63
C LEU A 272 -4.99 11.64 11.78
N HIS A 273 -4.96 12.27 12.97
CA HIS A 273 -4.34 11.70 14.17
C HIS A 273 -4.97 10.35 14.55
N SER A 274 -6.30 10.27 14.52
CA SER A 274 -7.02 9.04 14.83
C SER A 274 -6.69 7.90 13.87
N GLU A 275 -6.53 8.18 12.58
CA GLU A 275 -6.23 7.17 11.56
C GLU A 275 -4.76 6.74 11.59
N ILE A 276 -3.82 7.67 11.82
CA ILE A 276 -2.38 7.34 11.90
C ILE A 276 -2.11 6.35 13.03
N PHE A 277 -2.73 6.55 14.19
CA PHE A 277 -2.52 5.72 15.37
C PHE A 277 -3.53 4.57 15.52
N ASP A 278 -4.41 4.37 14.53
CA ASP A 278 -5.51 3.40 14.60
C ASP A 278 -6.22 3.43 15.97
N LEU A 279 -6.58 4.64 16.42
CA LEU A 279 -7.09 4.84 17.78
C LEU A 279 -8.39 4.08 18.03
N LYS A 280 -9.16 3.77 16.98
CA LYS A 280 -10.34 2.91 17.09
C LYS A 280 -10.00 1.57 17.74
N LYS A 281 -8.84 1.01 17.40
CA LYS A 281 -8.34 -0.26 17.96
C LYS A 281 -7.55 -0.04 19.25
N ASN A 282 -6.65 0.94 19.27
CA ASN A 282 -5.69 1.11 20.35
C ASN A 282 -6.24 1.87 21.58
N MET A 283 -7.17 2.81 21.36
CA MET A 283 -7.76 3.67 22.40
C MET A 283 -9.21 4.08 22.03
N PRO A 284 -10.19 3.16 22.09
CA PRO A 284 -11.54 3.37 21.52
C PRO A 284 -12.30 4.54 22.16
N ARG A 285 -12.13 4.78 23.46
CA ARG A 285 -12.76 5.94 24.15
C ARG A 285 -12.21 7.27 23.63
N LEU A 286 -10.90 7.35 23.41
CA LEU A 286 -10.29 8.54 22.84
C LEU A 286 -10.74 8.73 21.38
N HIS A 287 -10.80 7.65 20.60
CA HIS A 287 -11.35 7.71 19.25
C HIS A 287 -12.77 8.29 19.24
N GLN A 288 -13.66 7.85 20.13
CA GLN A 288 -15.01 8.40 20.27
C GLN A 288 -15.00 9.89 20.62
N LEU A 289 -14.13 10.31 21.55
CA LEU A 289 -13.97 11.72 21.91
C LEU A 289 -13.51 12.57 20.70
N LEU A 290 -12.51 12.10 19.96
CA LEU A 290 -12.01 12.79 18.77
C LEU A 290 -13.09 12.88 17.68
N ILE A 291 -13.84 11.80 17.45
CA ILE A 291 -14.95 11.81 16.49
C ILE A 291 -16.07 12.77 16.93
N ALA A 292 -16.39 12.84 18.22
CA ALA A 292 -17.35 13.81 18.74
C ALA A 292 -16.87 15.26 18.49
N ALA A 293 -15.59 15.55 18.71
CA ALA A 293 -15.00 16.86 18.39
C ALA A 293 -15.00 17.16 16.88
N VAL A 294 -14.77 16.15 16.03
CA VAL A 294 -14.92 16.27 14.56
C VAL A 294 -16.36 16.60 14.17
N VAL A 295 -17.34 15.90 14.74
CA VAL A 295 -18.77 16.16 14.46
C VAL A 295 -19.16 17.56 14.94
N LEU A 296 -18.68 17.99 16.12
CA LEU A 296 -18.90 19.35 16.61
C LEU A 296 -18.33 20.40 15.65
N ASN A 297 -17.10 20.21 15.15
CA ASN A 297 -16.50 21.07 14.13
C ASN A 297 -17.36 21.18 12.86
N LEU A 298 -17.92 20.06 12.39
CA LEU A 298 -18.81 20.05 11.23
C LEU A 298 -20.12 20.79 11.51
N LEU A 299 -20.67 20.68 12.72
CA LEU A 299 -21.87 21.44 13.12
C LEU A 299 -21.58 22.94 13.23
N LEU A 300 -20.38 23.33 13.68
CA LEU A 300 -19.97 24.73 13.78
C LEU A 300 -19.91 25.43 12.40
N GLN A 301 -19.89 24.70 11.28
CA GLN A 301 -20.02 25.29 9.94
C GLN A 301 -21.32 26.09 9.78
N VAL A 302 -22.40 25.71 10.48
CA VAL A 302 -23.68 26.45 10.47
C VAL A 302 -23.54 27.86 11.06
N SER A 303 -22.51 28.12 11.87
CA SER A 303 -22.24 29.45 12.42
C SER A 303 -21.85 30.48 11.35
N ILE A 304 -21.31 30.05 10.21
CA ILE A 304 -20.83 30.93 9.13
C ILE A 304 -22.00 31.70 8.49
N PRO A 305 -23.03 31.05 7.89
CA PRO A 305 -24.15 31.77 7.30
C PRO A 305 -25.00 32.53 8.34
N LEU A 306 -24.94 32.14 9.62
CA LEU A 306 -25.64 32.82 10.72
C LEU A 306 -24.86 34.02 11.29
N GLY A 307 -23.64 34.30 10.82
CA GLY A 307 -22.82 35.42 11.30
C GLY A 307 -22.22 35.23 12.71
N PHE A 308 -22.17 33.99 13.20
CA PHE A 308 -21.60 33.62 14.51
C PHE A 308 -20.19 32.99 14.40
N TYR A 309 -19.52 33.14 13.27
CA TYR A 309 -18.19 32.57 13.01
C TYR A 309 -17.16 32.88 14.11
N GLY A 310 -17.08 34.12 14.60
CA GLY A 310 -16.16 34.49 15.68
C GLY A 310 -16.39 33.71 16.98
N VAL A 311 -17.65 33.39 17.31
CA VAL A 311 -18.00 32.56 18.48
C VAL A 311 -17.57 31.11 18.25
N ALA A 312 -17.79 30.58 17.04
CA ALA A 312 -17.34 29.23 16.68
C ALA A 312 -15.81 29.10 16.80
N MET A 313 -15.05 30.10 16.34
CA MET A 313 -13.60 30.12 16.49
C MET A 313 -13.17 30.15 17.96
N GLN A 314 -13.85 30.89 18.83
CA GLN A 314 -13.56 30.89 20.27
C GLN A 314 -13.79 29.50 20.90
N ILE A 315 -14.90 28.84 20.56
CA ILE A 315 -15.20 27.48 21.02
C ILE A 315 -14.10 26.51 20.57
N GLU A 316 -13.69 26.56 19.30
CA GLU A 316 -12.60 25.74 18.76
C GLU A 316 -11.29 25.97 19.51
N GLY A 317 -10.94 27.22 19.80
CA GLY A 317 -9.73 27.54 20.56
C GLY A 317 -9.66 26.85 21.92
N VAL A 318 -10.78 26.86 22.64
CA VAL A 318 -10.89 26.18 23.95
C VAL A 318 -10.75 24.67 23.80
N ILE A 319 -11.46 24.07 22.83
CA ILE A 319 -11.35 22.64 22.53
C ILE A 319 -9.90 22.27 22.23
N PHE A 320 -9.20 23.08 21.43
CA PHE A 320 -7.85 22.81 20.97
C PHE A 320 -6.81 22.93 22.07
N ILE A 321 -6.96 23.91 22.97
CA ILE A 321 -6.13 24.02 24.19
C ILE A 321 -6.23 22.73 25.02
N ILE A 322 -7.44 22.17 25.17
CA ILE A 322 -7.66 20.95 25.95
C ILE A 322 -7.16 19.71 25.20
N ILE A 323 -7.38 19.62 23.89
CA ILE A 323 -7.09 18.41 23.11
C ILE A 323 -5.61 18.27 22.77
N THR A 324 -4.88 19.37 22.59
CA THR A 324 -3.44 19.37 22.27
C THR A 324 -2.61 18.50 23.23
N PRO A 325 -2.66 18.68 24.56
CA PRO A 325 -1.91 17.83 25.49
C PRO A 325 -2.35 16.36 25.44
N VAL A 326 -3.64 16.10 25.19
CA VAL A 326 -4.16 14.73 25.01
C VAL A 326 -3.53 14.08 23.77
N LEU A 327 -3.49 14.78 22.64
CA LEU A 327 -2.89 14.28 21.41
C LEU A 327 -1.40 13.99 21.60
N LEU A 328 -0.63 14.93 22.18
CA LEU A 328 0.79 14.76 22.47
C LEU A 328 1.07 13.59 23.42
N PHE A 329 0.30 13.50 24.51
CA PHE A 329 0.42 12.41 25.47
C PHE A 329 0.14 11.06 24.82
N THR A 330 -0.88 10.98 23.96
CA THR A 330 -1.26 9.71 23.29
C THR A 330 -0.22 9.25 22.28
N SER A 331 0.36 10.18 21.50
CA SER A 331 1.50 9.91 20.62
C SER A 331 2.68 9.32 21.41
N TRP A 332 3.05 9.97 22.53
CA TRP A 332 4.14 9.50 23.38
C TRP A 332 3.85 8.15 24.05
N TRP A 333 2.64 7.97 24.58
CA TRP A 333 2.27 6.76 25.31
C TRP A 333 2.24 5.52 24.41
N LEU A 334 1.66 5.63 23.22
CA LEU A 334 1.63 4.53 22.25
C LEU A 334 3.04 4.14 21.81
N TRP A 335 3.92 5.11 21.60
CA TRP A 335 5.32 4.85 21.29
C TRP A 335 6.06 4.19 22.45
N ARG A 336 5.88 4.69 23.67
CA ARG A 336 6.50 4.12 24.88
C ARG A 336 6.08 2.66 25.10
N LYS A 337 4.83 2.31 24.76
CA LYS A 337 4.32 0.93 24.79
C LYS A 337 4.78 0.05 23.61
N ARG A 338 5.60 0.57 22.70
CA ARG A 338 6.01 -0.11 21.45
C ARG A 338 4.81 -0.58 20.60
N ALA A 339 3.65 0.06 20.76
CA ALA A 339 2.47 -0.24 19.95
C ALA A 339 2.61 0.30 18.51
N ILE A 340 3.55 1.23 18.31
CA ILE A 340 3.85 1.89 17.04
C ILE A 340 5.36 1.99 16.83
N ASP A 341 5.79 2.00 15.57
CA ASP A 341 7.18 2.20 15.18
C ASP A 341 7.56 3.69 15.10
N ARG A 342 8.86 3.97 14.98
CA ARG A 342 9.39 5.33 14.92
C ARG A 342 8.83 6.14 13.76
N ASN A 343 8.58 5.54 12.60
CA ASN A 343 8.09 6.28 11.44
C ASN A 343 6.61 6.68 11.63
N THR A 344 5.81 5.79 12.22
CA THR A 344 4.41 6.09 12.59
C THR A 344 4.33 7.17 13.67
N LEU A 345 5.24 7.19 14.65
CA LEU A 345 5.33 8.29 15.62
C LEU A 345 5.62 9.63 14.93
N LEU A 346 6.64 9.69 14.07
CA LEU A 346 7.01 10.93 13.36
C LEU A 346 5.85 11.46 12.52
N LEU A 347 5.14 10.58 11.82
CA LEU A 347 3.93 10.92 11.07
C LEU A 347 2.82 11.43 11.99
N GLY A 348 2.59 10.75 13.11
CA GLY A 348 1.51 11.08 14.05
C GLY A 348 1.79 12.26 14.98
N LEU A 349 3.00 12.81 14.99
CA LEU A 349 3.30 14.09 15.66
C LEU A 349 2.88 15.32 14.82
N LEU A 350 2.58 15.12 13.54
CA LEU A 350 2.22 16.22 12.64
C LEU A 350 0.90 16.91 13.02
N PRO A 351 -0.23 16.20 13.24
CA PRO A 351 -1.45 16.85 13.69
C PRO A 351 -1.32 17.56 15.06
N PRO A 352 -0.73 16.95 16.11
CA PRO A 352 -0.50 17.65 17.38
C PRO A 352 0.33 18.93 17.23
N PHE A 353 1.36 18.93 16.38
CA PHE A 353 2.16 20.13 16.12
C PHE A 353 1.36 21.21 15.40
N TYR A 354 0.56 20.83 14.40
CA TYR A 354 -0.36 21.74 13.71
C TYR A 354 -1.38 22.37 14.68
N VAL A 355 -2.02 21.55 15.51
CA VAL A 355 -3.01 21.98 16.53
C VAL A 355 -2.34 22.91 17.55
N ALA A 356 -1.16 22.57 18.05
CA ALA A 356 -0.40 23.43 18.96
C ALA A 356 -0.02 24.78 18.34
N ALA A 357 0.40 24.77 17.07
CA ALA A 357 0.67 26.01 16.34
C ALA A 357 -0.59 26.87 16.19
N ALA A 358 -1.74 26.27 15.87
CA ALA A 358 -3.01 26.97 15.81
C ALA A 358 -3.43 27.58 17.16
N VAL A 359 -3.19 26.87 18.27
CA VAL A 359 -3.43 27.41 19.63
C VAL A 359 -2.56 28.65 19.88
N LEU A 360 -1.27 28.60 19.54
CA LEU A 360 -0.38 29.76 19.71
C LEU A 360 -0.84 30.96 18.87
N VAL A 361 -1.25 30.71 17.62
CA VAL A 361 -1.83 31.75 16.75
C VAL A 361 -3.06 32.36 17.41
N GLN A 362 -3.94 31.53 17.97
CA GLN A 362 -5.18 32.00 18.58
C GLN A 362 -4.94 32.82 19.85
N LEU A 363 -4.01 32.40 20.71
CA LEU A 363 -3.57 33.17 21.88
C LEU A 363 -2.97 34.52 21.47
N SER A 364 -2.22 34.53 20.37
CA SER A 364 -1.58 35.72 19.82
C SER A 364 -2.61 36.71 19.26
N ILE A 365 -3.61 36.20 18.53
CA ILE A 365 -4.71 36.99 17.98
C ILE A 365 -5.54 37.66 19.08
N HIS A 366 -5.79 36.97 20.19
CA HIS A 366 -6.54 37.50 21.34
C HIS A 366 -5.72 38.41 22.26
N GLY A 367 -4.45 38.65 21.95
CA GLY A 367 -3.58 39.52 22.76
C GLY A 367 -3.15 38.92 24.10
N ILE A 368 -3.34 37.62 24.32
CA ILE A 368 -2.81 36.92 25.51
C ILE A 368 -1.28 36.83 25.43
N ILE A 369 -0.75 36.63 24.22
CA ILE A 369 0.66 36.77 23.92
C ILE A 369 0.86 37.83 22.81
N PRO A 370 2.02 38.51 22.75
CA PRO A 370 2.30 39.48 21.69
C PRO A 370 2.13 38.91 20.29
N PHE A 371 1.59 39.72 19.37
CA PHE A 371 1.47 39.33 17.97
C PHE A 371 2.82 39.35 17.26
N HIS A 372 3.22 38.18 16.75
CA HIS A 372 4.42 38.02 15.94
C HIS A 372 4.11 37.24 14.66
N MET A 373 4.64 37.73 13.53
CA MET A 373 4.48 37.08 12.23
C MET A 373 4.94 35.62 12.23
N ALA A 374 6.05 35.33 12.90
CA ALA A 374 6.58 33.97 12.99
C ALA A 374 5.61 33.01 13.70
N VAL A 375 4.89 33.48 14.72
CA VAL A 375 3.86 32.69 15.43
C VAL A 375 2.65 32.49 14.51
N TYR A 376 2.20 33.56 13.84
CA TYR A 376 1.08 33.51 12.90
C TYR A 376 1.31 32.52 11.75
N SER A 377 2.55 32.41 11.23
CA SER A 377 2.90 31.51 10.13
C SER A 377 3.27 30.08 10.56
N LEU A 378 3.36 29.77 11.85
CA LEU A 378 3.89 28.48 12.34
C LEU A 378 3.12 27.27 11.81
N TRP A 379 1.78 27.38 11.75
CA TRP A 379 0.92 26.32 11.22
C TRP A 379 1.11 26.10 9.71
N GLN A 380 1.48 27.14 8.96
CA GLN A 380 1.76 27.05 7.52
C GLN A 380 3.06 26.25 7.28
N TYR A 381 4.05 26.41 8.15
CA TYR A 381 5.27 25.59 8.12
C TYR A 381 5.00 24.13 8.48
N ALA A 382 4.07 23.84 9.40
CA ALA A 382 3.64 22.47 9.68
C ALA A 382 3.08 21.77 8.43
N LEU A 383 2.41 22.53 7.55
CA LEU A 383 1.94 22.02 6.26
C LEU A 383 3.08 21.72 5.27
N ILE A 384 4.22 22.40 5.33
CA ILE A 384 5.41 22.02 4.53
C ILE A 384 5.90 20.64 4.96
N VAL A 385 5.98 20.39 6.27
CA VAL A 385 6.31 19.05 6.81
C VAL A 385 5.28 18.02 6.32
N HIS A 386 4.00 18.40 6.23
CA HIS A 386 2.95 17.55 5.66
C HIS A 386 3.24 17.20 4.21
N ILE A 387 3.53 18.17 3.34
CA ILE A 387 3.89 17.94 1.93
C ILE A 387 5.04 16.92 1.83
N ILE A 388 6.14 17.16 2.54
CA ILE A 388 7.31 16.28 2.52
C ILE A 388 6.93 14.87 2.94
N THR A 389 6.10 14.75 3.97
CA THR A 389 5.65 13.46 4.50
C THR A 389 4.79 12.70 3.51
N VAL A 390 3.85 13.37 2.81
CA VAL A 390 3.05 12.76 1.74
C VAL A 390 3.93 12.22 0.62
N LEU A 391 4.93 13.00 0.19
CA LEU A 391 5.85 12.59 -0.86
C LEU A 391 6.70 11.38 -0.42
N ILE A 392 7.18 11.35 0.83
CA ILE A 392 7.90 10.20 1.38
C ILE A 392 7.01 8.95 1.41
N ILE A 393 5.77 9.06 1.90
CA ILE A 393 4.82 7.95 1.94
C ILE A 393 4.56 7.40 0.53
N ALA A 394 4.36 8.29 -0.45
CA ALA A 394 4.17 7.91 -1.84
C ALA A 394 5.37 7.09 -2.37
N ILE A 395 6.59 7.57 -2.13
CA ILE A 395 7.82 6.87 -2.55
C ILE A 395 7.93 5.50 -1.88
N LEU A 396 7.72 5.42 -0.56
CA LEU A 396 7.80 4.16 0.17
C LEU A 396 6.75 3.16 -0.32
N ARG A 397 5.55 3.65 -0.67
CA ARG A 397 4.45 2.81 -1.17
C ARG A 397 4.75 2.24 -2.55
N VAL A 398 5.18 3.08 -3.49
CA VAL A 398 5.60 2.66 -4.83
C VAL A 398 6.73 1.64 -4.76
N ARG A 399 7.68 1.80 -3.82
CA ARG A 399 8.74 0.80 -3.59
C ARG A 399 8.21 -0.53 -3.09
N ALA A 400 7.26 -0.52 -2.15
CA ALA A 400 6.67 -1.75 -1.64
C ALA A 400 5.93 -2.52 -2.74
N GLU A 401 5.18 -1.82 -3.59
CA GLU A 401 4.48 -2.43 -4.73
C GLU A 401 5.44 -2.97 -5.78
N ASN A 402 6.50 -2.23 -6.12
CA ASN A 402 7.51 -2.72 -7.06
C ASN A 402 8.20 -4.00 -6.55
N ARG A 403 8.55 -4.06 -5.27
CA ARG A 403 9.13 -5.29 -4.67
C ARG A 403 8.17 -6.48 -4.74
N GLN A 404 6.88 -6.24 -4.51
CA GLN A 404 5.87 -7.30 -4.63
C GLN A 404 5.72 -7.79 -6.07
N LEU A 405 5.74 -6.88 -7.05
CA LEU A 405 5.69 -7.22 -8.47
C LEU A 405 6.93 -8.02 -8.90
N GLU A 406 8.13 -7.56 -8.51
CA GLU A 406 9.39 -8.28 -8.78
C GLU A 406 9.38 -9.68 -8.16
N HIS A 407 8.91 -9.81 -6.92
CA HIS A 407 8.79 -11.11 -6.26
C HIS A 407 7.81 -12.04 -6.97
N LYS A 408 6.63 -11.53 -7.39
CA LYS A 408 5.66 -12.30 -8.18
C LYS A 408 6.23 -12.73 -9.53
N GLN A 409 6.93 -11.84 -10.24
CA GLN A 409 7.57 -12.15 -11.52
C GLN A 409 8.67 -13.20 -11.36
N ARG A 410 9.47 -13.11 -10.30
CA ARG A 410 10.50 -14.09 -9.99
C ARG A 410 9.89 -15.47 -9.74
N LEU A 411 8.87 -15.54 -8.90
CA LEU A 411 8.17 -16.79 -8.60
C LEU A 411 7.53 -17.40 -9.85
N ALA A 412 6.90 -16.58 -10.70
CA ALA A 412 6.32 -17.03 -11.96
C ALA A 412 7.40 -17.61 -12.92
N ARG A 413 8.58 -16.98 -12.98
CA ARG A 413 9.70 -17.49 -13.79
C ARG A 413 10.27 -18.79 -13.24
N GLU A 414 10.46 -18.89 -11.92
CA GLU A 414 10.94 -20.12 -11.27
C GLU A 414 9.97 -21.29 -11.52
N LEU A 415 8.66 -21.05 -11.39
CA LEU A 415 7.63 -22.05 -11.70
C LEU A 415 7.62 -22.45 -13.19
N GLN A 416 7.85 -21.51 -14.10
CA GLN A 416 7.93 -21.80 -15.52
C GLN A 416 9.15 -22.69 -15.85
N ILE A 417 10.32 -22.38 -15.28
CA ILE A 417 11.54 -23.18 -15.45
C ILE A 417 11.33 -24.61 -14.93
N GLU A 418 10.70 -24.75 -13.76
CA GLU A 418 10.38 -26.07 -13.18
C GLU A 418 9.45 -26.88 -14.09
N ARG A 419 8.40 -26.24 -14.64
CA ARG A 419 7.46 -26.88 -15.57
C ARG A 419 8.13 -27.31 -16.88
N GLU A 420 8.97 -26.46 -17.44
CA GLU A 420 9.74 -26.77 -18.66
C GLU A 420 10.72 -27.93 -18.41
N ALA A 421 11.45 -27.90 -17.29
CA ALA A 421 12.35 -28.98 -16.90
C ALA A 421 11.60 -30.31 -16.72
N SER A 422 10.47 -30.30 -16.02
CA SER A 422 9.61 -31.48 -15.82
C SER A 422 9.03 -32.00 -17.14
N PHE A 423 8.63 -31.11 -18.05
CA PHE A 423 8.16 -31.49 -19.39
C PHE A 423 9.27 -32.15 -20.22
N HIS A 424 10.45 -31.53 -20.30
CA HIS A 424 11.59 -32.12 -21.03
C HIS A 424 12.05 -33.44 -20.43
N GLN A 425 12.06 -33.57 -19.10
CA GLN A 425 12.38 -34.83 -18.43
C GLN A 425 11.42 -35.95 -18.86
N ARG A 426 10.11 -35.67 -18.93
CA ARG A 426 9.10 -36.64 -19.38
C ARG A 426 9.27 -37.00 -20.85
N GLN A 427 9.47 -36.01 -21.73
CA GLN A 427 9.69 -36.25 -23.16
C GLN A 427 10.94 -37.10 -23.40
N PHE A 428 12.02 -36.81 -22.68
CA PHE A 428 13.26 -37.59 -22.75
C PHE A 428 13.05 -39.04 -22.28
N MET A 429 12.36 -39.26 -21.15
CA MET A 429 12.03 -40.62 -20.69
C MET A 429 11.17 -41.39 -21.70
N GLY A 430 10.19 -40.73 -22.32
CA GLY A 430 9.35 -41.33 -23.37
C GLY A 430 10.14 -41.75 -24.61
N MET A 431 11.04 -40.88 -25.08
CA MET A 431 11.91 -41.15 -26.23
C MET A 431 12.87 -42.32 -25.94
N VAL A 432 13.56 -42.30 -24.79
CA VAL A 432 14.51 -43.36 -24.40
C VAL A 432 13.81 -44.73 -24.32
N ALA A 433 12.59 -44.80 -23.79
CA ALA A 433 11.84 -46.05 -23.72
C ALA A 433 11.53 -46.64 -25.11
N HIS A 434 11.11 -45.79 -26.06
CA HIS A 434 10.82 -46.22 -27.43
C HIS A 434 12.08 -46.72 -28.16
N GLU A 435 13.17 -45.98 -28.07
CA GLU A 435 14.45 -46.34 -28.70
C GLU A 435 15.08 -47.62 -28.11
N PHE A 436 14.77 -47.96 -26.86
CA PHE A 436 15.19 -49.23 -26.26
C PHE A 436 14.28 -50.41 -26.59
N ARG A 437 12.97 -50.20 -26.78
CA ARG A 437 12.03 -51.29 -27.09
C ARG A 437 12.36 -51.99 -28.41
N THR A 438 12.75 -51.22 -29.44
CA THR A 438 13.10 -51.74 -30.77
C THR A 438 14.28 -52.72 -30.77
N PRO A 439 15.48 -52.38 -30.24
CA PRO A 439 16.59 -53.32 -30.19
C PRO A 439 16.33 -54.50 -29.26
N LEU A 440 15.54 -54.32 -28.19
CA LEU A 440 15.15 -55.43 -27.31
C LEU A 440 14.25 -56.44 -28.03
N ALA A 441 13.30 -55.98 -28.84
CA ALA A 441 12.46 -56.85 -29.68
C ALA A 441 13.30 -57.63 -30.70
N VAL A 442 14.32 -57.00 -31.29
CA VAL A 442 15.27 -57.66 -32.21
C VAL A 442 16.09 -58.74 -31.49
N ILE A 443 16.58 -58.45 -30.28
CA ILE A 443 17.31 -59.43 -29.46
C ILE A 443 16.40 -60.63 -29.13
N GLN A 444 15.15 -60.38 -28.75
CA GLN A 444 14.17 -61.44 -28.47
C GLN A 444 13.87 -62.29 -29.72
N ALA A 445 13.61 -61.68 -30.87
CA ALA A 445 13.34 -62.40 -32.11
C ALA A 445 14.56 -63.21 -32.60
N ALA A 446 15.77 -62.66 -32.48
CA ALA A 446 17.00 -63.38 -32.81
C ALA A 446 17.22 -64.59 -31.88
N LEU A 447 16.89 -64.46 -30.59
CA LEU A 447 16.91 -65.56 -29.63
C LEU A 447 15.90 -66.66 -29.95
N GLU A 448 14.67 -66.29 -30.30
CA GLU A 448 13.63 -67.25 -30.73
C GLU A 448 14.08 -68.03 -31.97
N ASN A 449 14.67 -67.35 -32.96
CA ASN A 449 15.23 -67.99 -34.16
C ASN A 449 16.39 -68.95 -33.83
N LEU A 450 17.25 -68.59 -32.88
CA LEU A 450 18.36 -69.43 -32.44
C LEU A 450 17.88 -70.68 -31.69
N ARG A 451 16.77 -70.59 -30.94
CA ARG A 451 16.13 -71.74 -30.27
C ARG A 451 15.46 -72.71 -31.25
N LEU A 452 14.96 -72.21 -32.39
CA LEU A 452 14.39 -73.04 -33.46
C LEU A 452 15.44 -73.81 -34.26
N SER A 453 16.72 -73.43 -34.14
CA SER A 453 17.86 -74.17 -34.70
C SER A 453 18.34 -75.19 -33.67
N ALA A 454 18.79 -76.39 -34.09
CA ALA A 454 19.19 -77.48 -33.19
C ALA A 454 20.39 -77.11 -32.29
N ALA A 455 20.12 -76.42 -31.17
CA ALA A 455 21.10 -75.92 -30.23
C ALA A 455 21.55 -77.02 -29.26
N SER A 456 22.83 -77.03 -28.91
CA SER A 456 23.35 -77.90 -27.85
C SER A 456 22.82 -77.46 -26.46
N ALA A 457 22.73 -78.38 -25.50
CA ALA A 457 22.26 -78.08 -24.14
C ALA A 457 23.02 -76.92 -23.44
N SER A 458 24.28 -76.65 -23.82
CA SER A 458 25.06 -75.52 -23.30
C SER A 458 24.71 -74.17 -23.93
N GLN A 459 24.21 -74.17 -25.18
CA GLN A 459 23.76 -72.98 -25.91
C GLN A 459 22.37 -72.55 -25.45
N GLU A 460 21.48 -73.50 -25.17
CA GLU A 460 20.13 -73.25 -24.66
C GLU A 460 20.16 -72.45 -23.35
N ALA A 461 21.02 -72.85 -22.40
CA ALA A 461 21.21 -72.15 -21.14
C ALA A 461 21.81 -70.73 -21.27
N ARG A 462 22.46 -70.41 -22.40
CA ARG A 462 22.94 -69.05 -22.73
C ARG A 462 21.84 -68.22 -23.39
N PHE A 463 21.06 -68.82 -24.29
CA PHE A 463 19.90 -68.17 -24.91
C PHE A 463 18.87 -67.77 -23.85
N ASP A 464 18.58 -68.66 -22.91
CA ASP A 464 17.72 -68.37 -21.75
C ASP A 464 18.20 -67.19 -20.92
N ARG A 465 19.50 -67.06 -20.70
CA ARG A 465 20.07 -65.93 -19.95
C ARG A 465 19.91 -64.60 -20.70
N ILE A 466 20.16 -64.58 -22.00
CA ILE A 466 20.02 -63.37 -22.81
C ILE A 466 18.54 -62.99 -22.96
N GLY A 467 17.65 -63.98 -23.15
CA GLY A 467 16.19 -63.76 -23.20
C GLY A 467 15.67 -63.15 -21.91
N ARG A 468 16.05 -63.70 -20.74
CA ARG A 468 15.70 -63.12 -19.44
C ARG A 468 16.25 -61.70 -19.26
N ALA A 469 17.47 -61.42 -19.71
CA ALA A 469 18.05 -60.08 -19.64
C ALA A 469 17.30 -59.08 -20.53
N ALA A 470 16.89 -59.48 -21.74
CA ALA A 470 16.11 -58.65 -22.66
C ALA A 470 14.70 -58.36 -22.11
N THR A 471 13.97 -59.37 -21.64
CA THR A 471 12.65 -59.20 -21.01
C THR A 471 12.73 -58.29 -19.79
N ARG A 472 13.76 -58.43 -18.97
CA ARG A 472 13.99 -57.55 -17.81
C ARG A 472 14.23 -56.09 -18.23
N LEU A 473 14.93 -55.83 -19.34
CA LEU A 473 15.12 -54.47 -19.84
C LEU A 473 13.82 -53.87 -20.41
N VAL A 474 12.97 -54.67 -21.05
CA VAL A 474 11.63 -54.25 -21.50
C VAL A 474 10.77 -53.83 -20.30
N GLN A 475 10.72 -54.67 -19.26
CA GLN A 475 9.95 -54.36 -18.06
C GLN A 475 10.46 -53.10 -17.34
N LEU A 476 11.77 -52.85 -17.33
CA LEU A 476 12.34 -51.63 -16.75
C LEU A 476 11.99 -50.37 -17.55
N THR A 477 12.00 -50.47 -18.88
CA THR A 477 11.62 -49.35 -19.75
C THR A 477 10.13 -49.05 -19.65
N ASP A 478 9.29 -50.09 -19.60
CA ASP A 478 7.85 -49.96 -19.40
C ASP A 478 7.51 -49.37 -18.02
N ASN A 479 8.21 -49.79 -16.96
CA ASN A 479 8.02 -49.22 -15.62
C ASN A 479 8.45 -47.75 -15.54
N CYS A 480 9.56 -47.36 -16.19
CA CYS A 480 9.97 -45.95 -16.28
C CYS A 480 8.98 -45.09 -17.09
N LEU A 481 8.44 -45.64 -18.18
CA LEU A 481 7.44 -44.97 -19.00
C LEU A 481 6.11 -44.82 -18.27
N ALA A 482 5.67 -45.87 -17.58
CA ALA A 482 4.47 -45.85 -16.76
C ALA A 482 4.61 -44.80 -15.65
N ASP A 483 5.72 -44.77 -14.91
CA ASP A 483 6.01 -43.73 -13.90
C ASP A 483 5.98 -42.31 -14.49
N ALA A 484 6.61 -42.09 -15.66
CA ALA A 484 6.60 -40.79 -16.34
C ALA A 484 5.20 -40.36 -16.80
N ARG A 485 4.34 -41.29 -17.21
CA ARG A 485 2.94 -41.05 -17.59
C ARG A 485 2.04 -40.82 -16.38
N LEU A 486 2.22 -41.60 -15.32
CA LEU A 486 1.44 -41.53 -14.07
C LEU A 486 1.73 -40.24 -13.28
N ALA A 487 2.93 -39.68 -13.42
CA ALA A 487 3.27 -38.36 -12.87
C ALA A 487 2.55 -37.19 -13.58
N SER A 488 1.84 -37.43 -14.69
CA SER A 488 1.02 -36.44 -15.39
C SER A 488 -0.46 -36.60 -15.05
N HIS A 489 -1.22 -35.51 -14.98
CA HIS A 489 -2.69 -35.56 -14.88
C HIS A 489 -3.37 -36.15 -16.14
N ASP A 490 -2.60 -36.49 -17.18
CA ASP A 490 -3.07 -36.91 -18.50
C ASP A 490 -3.04 -38.44 -18.69
N LEU A 491 -3.00 -39.24 -17.62
CA LEU A 491 -3.13 -40.69 -17.76
C LEU A 491 -4.57 -41.02 -18.21
N HIS A 492 -4.75 -41.16 -19.51
CA HIS A 492 -5.98 -41.69 -20.09
C HIS A 492 -5.92 -43.22 -20.04
N VAL A 493 -6.75 -43.82 -19.18
CA VAL A 493 -6.92 -45.28 -19.10
C VAL A 493 -7.96 -45.66 -20.16
N ASP A 494 -7.54 -46.38 -21.19
CA ASP A 494 -8.45 -46.88 -22.22
C ASP A 494 -9.17 -48.13 -21.70
N ARG A 495 -10.30 -47.92 -21.03
CA ARG A 495 -11.07 -48.99 -20.39
C ARG A 495 -11.84 -49.77 -21.44
N GLN A 496 -11.48 -51.04 -21.58
CA GLN A 496 -12.15 -51.99 -22.45
C GLN A 496 -12.66 -53.17 -21.63
N GLN A 497 -13.73 -53.81 -22.10
CA GLN A 497 -14.26 -55.02 -21.46
C GLN A 497 -13.21 -56.13 -21.55
N THR A 498 -12.64 -56.50 -20.40
CA THR A 498 -11.48 -57.38 -20.32
C THR A 498 -11.74 -58.49 -19.31
N ALA A 499 -11.53 -59.73 -19.73
CA ALA A 499 -11.58 -60.90 -18.85
C ALA A 499 -10.34 -60.95 -17.96
N LEU A 500 -10.52 -60.92 -16.62
CA LEU A 500 -9.41 -60.88 -15.67
C LEU A 500 -8.44 -62.06 -15.83
N LEU A 501 -8.96 -63.28 -16.09
CA LEU A 501 -8.13 -64.47 -16.28
C LEU A 501 -7.18 -64.32 -17.49
N THR A 502 -7.62 -63.65 -18.56
CA THR A 502 -6.79 -63.38 -19.74
C THR A 502 -5.62 -62.46 -19.37
N VAL A 503 -5.85 -61.45 -18.54
CA VAL A 503 -4.78 -60.53 -18.09
C VAL A 503 -3.79 -61.23 -17.16
N ILE A 504 -4.27 -62.08 -16.26
CA ILE A 504 -3.40 -62.89 -15.39
C ILE A 504 -2.50 -63.80 -16.22
N ASN A 505 -3.05 -64.48 -17.23
CA ASN A 505 -2.28 -65.35 -18.12
C ASN A 505 -1.26 -64.57 -18.96
N MET A 506 -1.62 -63.39 -19.47
CA MET A 506 -0.68 -62.50 -20.14
C MET A 506 0.46 -62.08 -19.20
N ALA A 507 0.15 -61.63 -17.99
CA ALA A 507 1.15 -61.25 -16.99
C ALA A 507 2.06 -62.43 -16.61
N ALA A 508 1.51 -63.63 -16.43
CA ALA A 508 2.27 -64.84 -16.16
C ALA A 508 3.25 -65.19 -17.28
N SER A 509 2.85 -65.01 -18.55
CA SER A 509 3.72 -65.24 -19.71
C SER A 509 4.91 -64.28 -19.76
N VAL A 510 4.71 -63.04 -19.29
CA VAL A 510 5.74 -61.99 -19.26
C VAL A 510 6.80 -62.25 -18.18
N VAL A 511 6.38 -62.75 -17.01
CA VAL A 511 7.27 -62.97 -15.85
C VAL A 511 8.19 -64.19 -16.03
N ALA A 512 8.01 -65.00 -17.09
CA ALA A 512 8.82 -66.18 -17.40
C ALA A 512 9.05 -67.05 -16.16
N ILE A 513 7.93 -67.46 -15.54
CA ILE A 513 7.87 -68.30 -14.34
C ILE A 513 8.83 -69.48 -14.52
N SER A 514 9.80 -69.63 -13.61
CA SER A 514 10.81 -70.69 -13.73
C SER A 514 10.13 -72.06 -13.69
N HIS A 515 10.79 -73.10 -14.23
CA HIS A 515 10.31 -74.49 -14.15
C HIS A 515 10.05 -74.97 -12.71
N ASP A 516 10.61 -74.26 -11.73
CA ASP A 516 10.53 -74.55 -10.31
C ASP A 516 9.36 -73.84 -9.60
N HIS A 517 8.60 -73.00 -10.29
CA HIS A 517 7.42 -72.31 -9.77
C HIS A 517 6.18 -72.62 -10.63
N TYR A 518 5.00 -72.73 -10.00
CA TYR A 518 3.73 -72.87 -10.71
C TYR A 518 2.65 -71.99 -10.08
N LEU A 519 1.75 -71.47 -10.92
CA LEU A 519 0.61 -70.68 -10.46
C LEU A 519 -0.56 -71.60 -10.14
N ASN A 520 -1.10 -71.50 -8.92
CA ASN A 520 -2.37 -72.11 -8.57
C ASN A 520 -3.46 -71.05 -8.55
N ILE A 521 -4.23 -70.97 -9.63
CA ILE A 521 -5.30 -70.00 -9.78
C ILE A 521 -6.60 -70.62 -9.25
N ARG A 522 -7.13 -70.05 -8.17
CA ARG A 522 -8.40 -70.46 -7.55
C ARG A 522 -9.43 -69.36 -7.75
N GLN A 523 -10.61 -69.71 -8.24
CA GLN A 523 -11.71 -68.78 -8.41
C GLN A 523 -12.82 -69.08 -7.39
N HIS A 524 -13.29 -68.02 -6.74
CA HIS A 524 -14.38 -68.03 -5.79
C HIS A 524 -15.48 -67.10 -6.32
N GLY A 525 -16.51 -67.68 -6.94
CA GLY A 525 -17.63 -66.94 -7.54
C GLY A 525 -18.40 -67.77 -8.59
N ALA A 526 -19.49 -67.22 -9.13
CA ALA A 526 -20.37 -67.91 -10.08
C ALA A 526 -19.97 -67.79 -11.56
N VAL A 527 -18.89 -67.06 -11.89
CA VAL A 527 -18.45 -66.76 -13.27
C VAL A 527 -17.01 -67.21 -13.46
N ASP A 528 -16.74 -67.98 -14.52
CA ASP A 528 -15.42 -68.58 -14.84
C ASP A 528 -14.30 -67.56 -15.14
N SER A 529 -14.63 -66.28 -15.36
CA SER A 529 -13.67 -65.17 -15.44
C SER A 529 -14.41 -63.84 -15.31
N PRO A 530 -14.19 -63.07 -14.22
CA PRO A 530 -14.82 -61.76 -14.04
C PRO A 530 -14.46 -60.80 -15.18
N GLN A 531 -15.47 -60.11 -15.71
CA GLN A 531 -15.29 -59.08 -16.72
C GLN A 531 -15.09 -57.72 -16.04
N LEU A 532 -14.03 -57.02 -16.42
CA LEU A 532 -13.65 -55.71 -15.87
C LEU A 532 -13.66 -54.65 -16.97
N GLN A 533 -13.92 -53.39 -16.61
CA GLN A 533 -13.66 -52.24 -17.49
C GLN A 533 -12.28 -51.69 -17.17
N ALA A 534 -11.27 -52.21 -17.85
CA ALA A 534 -9.88 -51.93 -17.56
C ALA A 534 -9.05 -51.80 -18.84
N ASP A 535 -7.94 -51.06 -18.74
CA ASP A 535 -6.89 -51.10 -19.74
C ASP A 535 -6.08 -52.38 -19.51
N ALA A 536 -6.28 -53.37 -20.39
CA ALA A 536 -5.66 -54.68 -20.27
C ALA A 536 -4.13 -54.61 -20.25
N GLY A 537 -3.53 -53.64 -20.95
CA GLY A 537 -2.08 -53.47 -21.03
C GLY A 537 -1.51 -52.92 -19.73
N LEU A 538 -2.09 -51.85 -19.20
CA LEU A 538 -1.69 -51.30 -17.90
C LEU A 538 -1.92 -52.31 -16.77
N LEU A 539 -3.07 -52.97 -16.76
CA LEU A 539 -3.38 -53.96 -15.73
C LEU A 539 -2.44 -55.19 -15.81
N CYS A 540 -2.04 -55.60 -17.01
CA CYS A 540 -1.00 -56.62 -17.21
C CYS A 540 0.34 -56.22 -16.56
N ILE A 541 0.77 -54.95 -16.71
CA ILE A 541 1.98 -54.44 -16.07
C ILE A 541 1.87 -54.50 -14.54
N ALA A 542 0.73 -54.09 -13.97
CA ALA A 542 0.51 -54.13 -12.54
C ALA A 542 0.58 -55.57 -11.98
N ILE A 543 -0.11 -56.52 -12.62
CA ILE A 543 -0.12 -57.92 -12.21
C ILE A 543 1.26 -58.56 -12.44
N ALA A 544 1.92 -58.28 -13.56
CA ALA A 544 3.27 -58.79 -13.85
C ALA A 544 4.29 -58.31 -12.79
N ASN A 545 4.21 -57.07 -12.33
CA ASN A 545 5.07 -56.58 -11.25
C ASN A 545 4.80 -57.30 -9.91
N LEU A 546 3.55 -57.68 -9.62
CA LEU A 546 3.21 -58.45 -8.42
C LEU A 546 3.70 -59.91 -8.52
N LEU A 547 3.48 -60.56 -9.67
CA LEU A 547 3.93 -61.92 -9.93
C LEU A 547 5.46 -62.04 -9.98
N ASP A 548 6.14 -61.06 -10.58
CA ASP A 548 7.60 -60.99 -10.62
C ASP A 548 8.19 -60.86 -9.22
N ASN A 549 7.56 -60.09 -8.32
CA ASN A 549 7.93 -60.07 -6.92
C ASN A 549 7.69 -61.42 -6.24
N ALA A 550 6.53 -62.04 -6.45
CA ALA A 550 6.22 -63.35 -5.88
C ALA A 550 7.25 -64.41 -6.28
N VAL A 551 7.61 -64.50 -7.57
CA VAL A 551 8.62 -65.44 -8.09
C VAL A 551 10.03 -65.13 -7.56
N LYS A 552 10.39 -63.86 -7.37
CA LYS A 552 11.72 -63.47 -6.88
C LYS A 552 11.96 -63.79 -5.42
N TYR A 553 10.91 -63.72 -4.60
CA TYR A 553 11.03 -63.81 -3.14
C TYR A 553 10.51 -65.12 -2.57
N SER A 554 9.70 -65.87 -3.32
CA SER A 554 9.25 -67.21 -2.92
C SER A 554 10.34 -68.27 -3.15
N PRO A 555 10.43 -69.30 -2.29
CA PRO A 555 11.10 -70.54 -2.65
C PRO A 555 10.36 -71.24 -3.81
N PRO A 556 11.05 -72.13 -4.55
CA PRO A 556 10.43 -73.04 -5.52
C PRO A 556 9.12 -73.66 -5.02
N GLY A 557 8.06 -73.59 -5.81
CA GLY A 557 6.76 -74.14 -5.46
C GLY A 557 5.58 -73.31 -5.96
N GLU A 558 4.51 -73.35 -5.17
CA GLU A 558 3.23 -72.73 -5.51
C GLU A 558 3.27 -71.21 -5.32
N ILE A 559 2.70 -70.46 -6.26
CA ILE A 559 2.23 -69.09 -6.04
C ILE A 559 0.71 -69.13 -6.18
N THR A 560 0.00 -68.78 -5.11
CA THR A 560 -1.46 -68.89 -5.07
C THR A 560 -2.09 -67.57 -5.53
N ILE A 561 -2.99 -67.66 -6.51
CA ILE A 561 -3.78 -66.53 -7.01
C ILE A 561 -5.25 -66.82 -6.73
N GLU A 562 -5.87 -66.08 -5.82
CA GLU A 562 -7.30 -66.25 -5.50
C GLU A 562 -8.10 -65.07 -6.06
N ILE A 563 -9.11 -65.39 -6.86
CA ILE A 563 -10.03 -64.41 -7.45
C ILE A 563 -11.34 -64.47 -6.67
N HIS A 564 -11.71 -63.38 -6.02
CA HIS A 564 -12.98 -63.22 -5.34
C HIS A 564 -13.82 -62.19 -6.11
N ALA A 565 -14.91 -62.65 -6.71
CA ALA A 565 -15.85 -61.79 -7.41
C ALA A 565 -17.12 -61.61 -6.55
N ASP A 566 -17.36 -60.40 -6.07
CA ASP A 566 -18.57 -60.03 -5.33
C ASP A 566 -19.30 -58.89 -6.06
N ALA A 567 -20.54 -58.58 -5.67
CA ALA A 567 -21.38 -57.59 -6.34
C ALA A 567 -20.75 -56.18 -6.33
N GLY A 568 -20.12 -55.80 -7.44
CA GLY A 568 -19.56 -54.47 -7.68
C GLY A 568 -18.05 -54.34 -7.47
N GLN A 569 -17.36 -55.36 -6.94
CA GLN A 569 -15.90 -55.38 -6.84
C GLN A 569 -15.30 -56.79 -7.03
N THR A 570 -14.15 -56.84 -7.70
CA THR A 570 -13.33 -58.05 -7.85
C THR A 570 -12.04 -57.86 -7.09
N ALA A 571 -11.74 -58.76 -6.16
CA ALA A 571 -10.49 -58.82 -5.42
C ALA A 571 -9.61 -59.94 -5.97
N LEU A 572 -8.33 -59.63 -6.18
CA LEU A 572 -7.29 -60.56 -6.61
C LEU A 572 -6.25 -60.64 -5.49
N HIS A 573 -6.15 -61.81 -4.88
CA HIS A 573 -5.18 -62.10 -3.82
C HIS A 573 -4.01 -62.84 -4.46
N ILE A 574 -2.81 -62.29 -4.36
CA ILE A 574 -1.59 -62.92 -4.85
C ILE A 574 -0.73 -63.23 -3.64
N ARG A 575 -0.56 -64.52 -3.36
CA ARG A 575 0.20 -65.02 -2.21
C ARG A 575 1.49 -65.70 -2.65
N ASP A 576 2.59 -65.24 -2.09
CA ASP A 576 3.90 -65.91 -2.13
C ASP A 576 4.21 -66.60 -0.79
N TYR A 577 5.22 -67.47 -0.79
CA TYR A 577 5.68 -68.18 0.41
C TYR A 577 7.12 -67.78 0.79
N GLY A 578 7.48 -66.53 0.50
CA GLY A 578 8.78 -65.96 0.79
C GLY A 578 9.03 -65.64 2.27
N PRO A 579 10.15 -64.97 2.60
CA PRO A 579 10.56 -64.70 3.98
C PRO A 579 9.68 -63.66 4.72
N GLY A 580 8.68 -63.08 4.05
CA GLY A 580 7.86 -62.03 4.62
C GLY A 580 8.49 -60.64 4.55
N LEU A 581 7.85 -59.68 5.22
CA LEU A 581 8.35 -58.32 5.42
C LEU A 581 8.42 -57.96 6.91
N PRO A 582 9.43 -57.18 7.34
CA PRO A 582 9.51 -56.66 8.71
C PRO A 582 8.34 -55.73 9.04
N ASP A 583 7.96 -55.73 10.31
CA ASP A 583 6.92 -54.85 10.83
C ASP A 583 7.27 -53.37 10.56
N GLY A 584 6.28 -52.62 10.09
CA GLY A 584 6.42 -51.21 9.72
C GLY A 584 6.83 -50.95 8.27
N GLN A 585 7.16 -51.98 7.47
CA GLN A 585 7.55 -51.80 6.05
C GLN A 585 6.39 -51.92 5.04
N ALA A 586 5.20 -52.34 5.47
CA ALA A 586 4.07 -52.69 4.59
C ALA A 586 3.60 -51.55 3.67
N GLU A 587 3.50 -50.30 4.15
CA GLU A 587 3.13 -49.15 3.31
C GLU A 587 4.34 -48.57 2.56
N LEU A 588 5.50 -48.71 3.17
CA LEU A 588 6.76 -48.15 2.73
C LEU A 588 7.24 -48.80 1.41
N ILE A 589 7.03 -50.10 1.22
CA ILE A 589 7.40 -50.81 -0.02
C ILE A 589 6.69 -50.31 -1.30
N PHE A 590 5.61 -49.55 -1.15
CA PHE A 590 4.91 -48.93 -2.28
C PHE A 590 5.47 -47.54 -2.65
N GLU A 591 6.46 -47.02 -1.92
CA GLU A 591 7.12 -45.76 -2.26
C GLU A 591 8.11 -45.91 -3.42
N ARG A 592 8.27 -44.83 -4.17
CA ARG A 592 9.13 -44.76 -5.36
C ARG A 592 10.61 -44.98 -4.98
N TYR A 593 11.29 -45.88 -5.69
CA TYR A 593 12.71 -46.25 -5.49
C TYR A 593 13.02 -46.95 -4.17
N ARG A 594 12.01 -47.43 -3.44
CA ARG A 594 12.23 -48.12 -2.17
C ARG A 594 12.45 -49.62 -2.35
N ARG A 595 13.33 -50.19 -1.54
CA ARG A 595 13.61 -51.64 -1.44
C ARG A 595 13.43 -52.08 0.01
N GLY A 596 12.97 -53.31 0.22
CA GLY A 596 12.93 -53.91 1.57
C GLY A 596 14.34 -54.12 2.13
N GLU A 597 14.50 -54.04 3.45
CA GLU A 597 15.80 -54.08 4.14
C GLU A 597 16.44 -55.49 4.19
N HIS A 598 15.81 -56.52 3.65
CA HIS A 598 16.40 -57.86 3.58
C HIS A 598 17.46 -57.95 2.48
N THR A 599 18.71 -58.16 2.89
CA THR A 599 19.83 -58.65 2.08
C THR A 599 19.55 -60.07 1.57
N SER A 600 18.64 -60.19 0.61
CA SER A 600 18.47 -61.43 -0.16
C SER A 600 19.59 -61.54 -1.21
N PRO A 601 20.17 -62.73 -1.49
CA PRO A 601 21.32 -62.89 -2.39
C PRO A 601 21.02 -62.60 -3.87
N VAL A 602 19.76 -62.33 -4.22
CA VAL A 602 19.29 -62.14 -5.61
C VAL A 602 19.50 -60.69 -6.07
N PRO A 603 20.38 -60.43 -7.06
CA PRO A 603 20.61 -59.08 -7.55
C PRO A 603 19.49 -58.65 -8.52
N GLY A 604 18.51 -57.86 -8.06
CA GLY A 604 17.68 -57.11 -9.01
C GLY A 604 16.31 -56.61 -8.61
N GLY A 605 16.18 -55.28 -8.48
CA GLY A 605 14.93 -54.55 -8.57
C GLY A 605 15.18 -53.04 -8.49
N THR A 606 14.48 -52.24 -9.29
CA THR A 606 14.62 -50.76 -9.31
C THR A 606 13.81 -50.04 -8.22
N GLY A 607 12.99 -50.78 -7.45
CA GLY A 607 12.07 -50.18 -6.47
C GLY A 607 10.90 -49.41 -7.11
N LEU A 608 10.63 -49.64 -8.40
CA LEU A 608 9.52 -48.99 -9.13
C LEU A 608 8.28 -49.89 -9.28
N GLY A 609 8.43 -51.22 -9.28
CA GLY A 609 7.36 -52.15 -9.67
C GLY A 609 6.09 -52.04 -8.81
N LEU A 610 6.23 -52.06 -7.48
CA LEU A 610 5.08 -51.94 -6.56
C LEU A 610 4.44 -50.55 -6.59
N TYR A 611 5.24 -49.49 -6.72
CA TYR A 611 4.74 -48.13 -6.88
C TYR A 611 3.91 -47.99 -8.16
N VAL A 612 4.44 -48.47 -9.30
CA VAL A 612 3.74 -48.46 -10.60
C VAL A 612 2.48 -49.31 -10.54
N ALA A 613 2.53 -50.50 -9.95
CA ALA A 613 1.35 -51.34 -9.76
C ALA A 613 0.27 -50.59 -8.95
N ARG A 614 0.62 -49.96 -7.82
CA ARG A 614 -0.34 -49.22 -6.99
C ARG A 614 -0.98 -48.04 -7.73
N GLN A 615 -0.18 -47.30 -8.49
CA GLN A 615 -0.66 -46.17 -9.29
C GLN A 615 -1.59 -46.59 -10.43
N ILE A 616 -1.25 -47.67 -11.16
CA ILE A 616 -2.12 -48.24 -12.21
C ILE A 616 -3.46 -48.66 -11.62
N VAL A 617 -3.43 -49.33 -10.48
CA VAL A 617 -4.65 -49.83 -9.81
C VAL A 617 -5.53 -48.67 -9.35
N GLN A 618 -4.93 -47.62 -8.79
CA GLN A 618 -5.65 -46.40 -8.40
C GLN A 618 -6.27 -45.69 -9.61
N ALA A 619 -5.59 -45.66 -10.76
CA ALA A 619 -6.14 -45.12 -12.00
C ALA A 619 -7.34 -45.92 -12.57
N HIS A 620 -7.48 -47.18 -12.13
CA HIS A 620 -8.63 -48.05 -12.39
C HIS A 620 -9.69 -47.99 -11.27
N ASP A 621 -9.64 -46.96 -10.40
CA ASP A 621 -10.52 -46.79 -9.23
C ASP A 621 -10.43 -47.95 -8.22
N GLY A 622 -9.31 -48.68 -8.24
CA GLY A 622 -9.02 -49.81 -7.37
C GLY A 622 -8.13 -49.48 -6.17
N LYS A 623 -7.85 -50.49 -5.35
CA LYS A 623 -6.87 -50.40 -4.25
C LYS A 623 -5.92 -51.58 -4.27
N LEU A 624 -4.63 -51.31 -4.01
CA LEU A 624 -3.59 -52.32 -3.82
C LEU A 624 -2.93 -52.11 -2.46
N TRP A 625 -2.86 -53.16 -1.64
CA TRP A 625 -2.18 -53.16 -0.34
C TRP A 625 -1.61 -54.53 -0.01
N LEU A 626 -0.72 -54.58 0.98
CA LEU A 626 -0.20 -55.81 1.56
C LEU A 626 -1.09 -56.20 2.73
N ALA A 627 -1.80 -57.33 2.62
CA ALA A 627 -2.78 -57.76 3.62
C ALA A 627 -2.17 -58.65 4.71
N GLU A 628 -1.24 -59.52 4.32
CA GLU A 628 -0.53 -60.41 5.23
C GLU A 628 0.96 -60.35 4.92
N HIS A 629 1.79 -60.31 5.96
CA HIS A 629 3.23 -60.44 5.86
C HIS A 629 3.78 -61.14 7.09
N GLY A 630 4.54 -62.22 6.89
CA GLY A 630 5.12 -62.99 7.98
C GLY A 630 6.11 -64.03 7.47
N PRO A 631 6.68 -64.86 8.35
CA PRO A 631 7.72 -65.84 7.97
C PRO A 631 7.24 -66.92 6.99
N ASN A 632 5.92 -66.99 6.74
CA ASN A 632 5.28 -67.94 5.84
C ASN A 632 4.83 -67.30 4.51
N GLY A 633 5.32 -66.09 4.18
CA GLY A 633 5.03 -65.40 2.93
C GLY A 633 4.29 -64.07 3.07
N CYS A 634 3.94 -63.50 1.91
CA CYS A 634 3.17 -62.27 1.79
C CYS A 634 1.92 -62.48 0.93
N THR A 635 0.84 -61.77 1.28
CA THR A 635 -0.41 -61.74 0.50
C THR A 635 -0.70 -60.31 0.07
N PHE A 636 -0.57 -60.04 -1.23
CA PHE A 636 -0.95 -58.77 -1.85
C PHE A 636 -2.40 -58.83 -2.32
N ILE A 637 -3.21 -57.84 -1.95
CA ILE A 637 -4.61 -57.74 -2.38
C ILE A 637 -4.78 -56.54 -3.29
N LEU A 638 -5.25 -56.83 -4.50
CA LEU A 638 -5.70 -55.88 -5.50
C LEU A 638 -7.23 -55.90 -5.55
N THR A 639 -7.89 -54.74 -5.58
CA THR A 639 -9.34 -54.62 -5.82
C THR A 639 -9.59 -53.76 -7.05
N LEU A 640 -10.57 -54.16 -7.86
CA LEU A 640 -11.02 -53.42 -9.04
C LEU A 640 -12.55 -53.38 -9.07
N PRO A 641 -13.17 -52.27 -9.50
CA PRO A 641 -14.62 -52.21 -9.67
C PRO A 641 -15.06 -53.15 -10.81
N THR A 642 -16.12 -53.92 -10.54
CA THR A 642 -16.75 -54.79 -11.55
C THR A 642 -17.87 -54.02 -12.24
N VAL A 643 -18.09 -54.26 -13.54
CA VAL A 643 -19.30 -53.74 -14.19
C VAL A 643 -20.48 -54.56 -13.73
N ALA A 644 -21.57 -53.88 -13.35
CA ALA A 644 -22.86 -54.53 -13.11
C ALA A 644 -23.43 -55.13 -14.40
#